data_AF-A0A3D4H3X3-F1
#
_entry.id   AF-A0A3D4H3X3-F1
#
_cell.length_a   1.000
_cell.length_b   1.000
_cell.length_c   1.000
_cell.angle_alpha   90.00
_cell.angle_beta   90.00
_cell.angle_gamma   90.00
#
_symmetry.space_group_name_H-M   'P 1'
#
loop_
_entity.id
_entity.type
_entity.pdbx_description
1 polymer ?
#
loop_
_entity_poly.entity_id
_entity_poly.type
_entity_poly.pdbx_seq_one_letter_code
_entity_poly.pdbx_strand_id
1 'polypeptide(L)'
;MRIPWLLGLISLHFPQLMLRPTPILIVLIHTGLFASPLTIFDEADFNGPGIVIPETFTIYSGSNIPNNFEDKISSLRVDAGHMVVVSTQADGLGPGKTYIADQEDLIVRALPDELDNAVSFIRVVPWRSTNKKGTAGDLRDEPSVNASWYYRWSRNISEGQVSGEYEYVPMSWGAAGTSAPALADYLAMNQVNHLLGFNESDNCFDQSGQYGNPKLCNVPTAVELYKNLQKVGLRLGSPATREEGAQNTNGWLNQFITQCEDADIRIDFVALHWYDWESSPLNNPVVPASQIFRRFKRYLSNAYHRHRKPLWITEFNANRHRSTEIQNEFLELALPYLESIGYVERYSYFQPNGGAGDFFENGQLTSTGEIYRDQVSTPAYSSKKMPSIWNNQDVGSVALAGTTIYSDGVFTVCGSGSGIGGSADEFHYTHTQLPGGGSIIVQVDTVLQRGESKAGLMIRETLDEGSKHASIFLTESGQARFEHRSTTNGSTVATLKGNLSGPHWLKLEREENKITGSYSNDASTWTTLSEQTIAFSEDVRVGLAVSSQNDTNFCDTIFKNLSVQSDSVPDQSQDFLEVEYFKADEGYLKIEFNGLTGKTYTLEISETLEPGSWRSVNSITAISNGQQSLDYNSIGSPDALFGRIRVEN
;
A
#
# COMPACT_ATOMS: atom_id res chain seq x y z
N MET A 1 22.63 4.83 40.73
CA MET A 1 23.26 3.75 39.94
C MET A 1 23.02 4.10 38.48
N ARG A 2 24.07 4.49 37.76
CA ARG A 2 23.99 4.92 36.34
C ARG A 2 23.89 3.67 35.45
N ILE A 3 23.00 3.69 34.46
CA ILE A 3 23.00 2.74 33.33
C ILE A 3 22.98 3.57 32.04
N PRO A 4 23.88 3.33 31.07
CA PRO A 4 24.00 4.12 29.85
C PRO A 4 23.14 3.57 28.70
N TRP A 5 22.67 4.46 27.84
CA TRP A 5 22.00 4.14 26.58
C TRP A 5 23.03 3.88 25.48
N LEU A 6 22.84 2.79 24.72
CA LEU A 6 23.49 2.51 23.45
C LEU A 6 22.66 3.16 22.34
N LEU A 7 23.27 4.04 21.53
CA LEU A 7 22.71 4.52 20.27
C LEU A 7 23.20 3.61 19.14
N GLY A 8 22.29 2.95 18.45
CA GLY A 8 22.53 2.28 17.17
C GLY A 8 22.30 3.25 16.02
N LEU A 9 23.28 3.36 15.12
CA LEU A 9 23.20 4.10 13.86
C LEU A 9 22.23 3.40 12.90
N ILE A 10 21.29 4.16 12.34
CA ILE A 10 20.52 3.77 11.16
C ILE A 10 20.88 4.78 10.07
N SER A 11 21.49 4.30 8.98
CA SER A 11 21.71 5.07 7.74
C SER A 11 20.51 4.82 6.83
N LEU A 12 19.81 5.88 6.42
CA LEU A 12 18.73 5.84 5.45
C LEU A 12 19.15 6.70 4.25
N HIS A 13 19.41 6.04 3.12
CA HIS A 13 19.57 6.66 1.81
C HIS A 13 18.18 6.82 1.16
N PHE A 14 17.83 8.02 0.72
CA PHE A 14 16.70 8.21 -0.20
C PHE A 14 17.06 9.17 -1.35
N PRO A 15 16.83 8.78 -2.62
CA PRO A 15 17.12 9.61 -3.78
C PRO A 15 15.99 10.60 -4.09
N GLN A 16 16.40 11.80 -4.47
CA GLN A 16 15.59 12.94 -4.90
C GLN A 16 14.89 12.71 -6.25
N LEU A 17 13.74 13.37 -6.41
CA LEU A 17 13.25 13.78 -7.72
C LEU A 17 12.99 15.30 -7.72
N MET A 18 13.47 15.97 -8.76
CA MET A 18 13.16 17.37 -9.08
C MET A 18 12.18 17.45 -10.25
N LEU A 19 11.32 18.48 -10.22
CA LEU A 19 11.09 19.35 -11.38
C LEU A 19 11.06 20.82 -10.89
N ARG A 20 11.71 21.70 -11.66
CA ARG A 20 12.03 23.13 -11.38
C ARG A 20 10.77 24.03 -11.50
N PRO A 21 10.67 25.17 -10.78
CA PRO A 21 11.55 26.34 -10.97
C PRO A 21 12.22 26.78 -9.67
N THR A 22 13.57 26.80 -9.63
CA THR A 22 14.37 27.22 -8.44
C THR A 22 13.89 26.58 -7.13
N PRO A 23 14.46 25.45 -6.66
CA PRO A 23 14.03 24.88 -5.39
C PRO A 23 14.43 25.81 -4.24
N ILE A 24 13.48 26.63 -3.78
CA ILE A 24 13.53 27.23 -2.45
C ILE A 24 12.98 26.15 -1.53
N LEU A 25 13.88 25.40 -0.88
CA LEU A 25 13.50 24.48 0.19
C LEU A 25 13.25 25.31 1.46
N ILE A 26 11.98 25.53 1.81
CA ILE A 26 11.58 26.16 3.07
C ILE A 26 11.38 25.05 4.11
N VAL A 27 12.24 25.01 5.13
CA VAL A 27 12.08 24.12 6.29
C VAL A 27 11.49 24.93 7.44
N LEU A 28 10.26 24.60 7.85
CA LEU A 28 9.63 25.14 9.05
C LEU A 28 10.12 24.37 10.28
N ILE A 29 10.77 25.06 11.21
CA ILE A 29 11.15 24.51 12.52
C ILE A 29 10.06 24.92 13.52
N HIS A 30 9.40 23.96 14.14
CA HIS A 30 8.67 24.17 15.40
C HIS A 30 9.52 23.65 16.55
N THR A 31 9.94 24.55 17.44
CA THR A 31 10.52 24.20 18.74
C THR A 31 9.40 23.73 19.66
N GLY A 32 9.68 22.66 20.42
CA GLY A 32 8.64 21.78 20.96
C GLY A 32 7.70 22.45 21.97
N LEU A 33 6.40 22.22 21.73
CA LEU A 33 5.30 22.28 22.68
C LEU A 33 4.14 21.50 22.03
N PHE A 34 3.97 20.24 22.41
CA PHE A 34 2.93 19.29 21.94
C PHE A 34 2.78 19.19 20.40
N ALA A 35 3.30 18.13 19.79
CA ALA A 35 3.00 17.80 18.40
C ALA A 35 1.46 17.76 18.23
N SER A 36 0.93 18.65 17.40
CA SER A 36 -0.50 18.65 17.12
C SER A 36 -0.78 17.61 16.05
N PRO A 37 -1.79 16.76 16.26
CA PRO A 37 -1.99 15.60 15.41
C PRO A 37 -2.46 15.96 13.97
N LEU A 38 -2.94 17.20 13.75
CA LEU A 38 -3.44 17.66 12.46
C LEU A 38 -3.34 19.19 12.34
N THR A 39 -2.88 19.66 11.19
CA THR A 39 -2.99 21.07 10.78
C THR A 39 -3.87 21.19 9.52
N ILE A 40 -4.84 22.08 9.52
CA ILE A 40 -5.77 22.37 8.41
C ILE A 40 -5.53 23.78 7.85
N PHE A 41 -5.80 23.96 6.56
CA PHE A 41 -5.61 25.21 5.83
C PHE A 41 -6.83 25.49 4.96
N ASP A 42 -7.16 26.77 4.79
CA ASP A 42 -8.30 27.25 4.00
C ASP A 42 -7.97 27.50 2.53
N GLU A 43 -6.72 27.26 2.13
CA GLU A 43 -6.28 27.28 0.74
C GLU A 43 -5.49 26.00 0.42
N ALA A 44 -5.38 25.69 -0.88
CA ALA A 44 -4.53 24.61 -1.36
C ALA A 44 -3.04 24.93 -1.11
N ASP A 45 -2.21 23.88 -1.17
CA ASP A 45 -0.75 23.94 -1.01
C ASP A 45 -0.27 24.55 0.32
N PHE A 46 -1.08 24.43 1.38
CA PHE A 46 -0.77 24.97 2.71
C PHE A 46 -0.64 26.51 2.72
N ASN A 47 -1.27 27.18 1.75
CA ASN A 47 -1.43 28.62 1.80
C ASN A 47 -2.50 28.99 2.85
N GLY A 48 -2.56 30.28 3.21
CA GLY A 48 -3.46 30.77 4.26
C GLY A 48 -3.02 30.42 5.70
N PRO A 49 -3.81 30.80 6.70
CA PRO A 49 -3.51 30.51 8.10
C PRO A 49 -3.66 29.01 8.44
N GLY A 50 -2.57 28.38 8.84
CA GLY A 50 -2.58 27.00 9.35
C GLY A 50 -3.21 26.91 10.74
N ILE A 51 -4.30 26.14 10.87
CA ILE A 51 -5.00 25.92 12.13
C ILE A 51 -4.75 24.52 12.66
N VAL A 52 -4.34 24.49 13.91
CA VAL A 52 -3.99 23.30 14.68
C VAL A 52 -5.26 22.67 15.24
N ILE A 53 -5.44 21.36 15.03
CA ILE A 53 -6.46 20.54 15.70
C ILE A 53 -5.77 19.75 16.81
N PRO A 54 -5.90 20.15 18.08
CA PRO A 54 -4.98 19.70 19.13
C PRO A 54 -5.34 18.36 19.77
N GLU A 55 -6.62 17.96 19.82
CA GLU A 55 -7.05 16.79 20.58
C GLU A 55 -7.28 15.57 19.68
N THR A 56 -6.88 14.40 20.18
CA THR A 56 -7.26 13.11 19.61
C THR A 56 -8.51 12.55 20.28
N PHE A 57 -9.23 11.66 19.59
CA PHE A 57 -10.52 11.08 19.96
C PHE A 57 -11.69 12.05 20.13
N THR A 58 -11.44 13.36 20.11
CA THR A 58 -12.45 14.42 20.05
C THR A 58 -12.98 14.59 18.62
N ILE A 59 -14.30 14.83 18.50
CA ILE A 59 -14.94 15.22 17.23
C ILE A 59 -15.05 16.74 17.20
N TYR A 60 -14.48 17.34 16.16
CA TYR A 60 -14.70 18.73 15.79
C TYR A 60 -15.73 18.75 14.66
N SER A 61 -16.84 19.46 14.85
CA SER A 61 -17.92 19.49 13.87
C SER A 61 -18.67 20.81 13.86
N GLY A 62 -19.13 21.23 12.68
CA GLY A 62 -19.88 22.47 12.55
C GLY A 62 -19.08 23.67 13.05
N SER A 63 -19.78 24.56 13.75
CA SER A 63 -19.16 25.72 14.42
C SER A 63 -18.12 25.37 15.49
N ASN A 64 -17.96 24.10 15.88
CA ASN A 64 -16.90 23.67 16.81
C ASN A 64 -15.56 23.41 16.10
N ILE A 65 -15.51 23.43 14.76
CA ILE A 65 -14.23 23.47 14.04
C ILE A 65 -13.55 24.82 14.35
N PRO A 66 -12.30 24.82 14.85
CA PRO A 66 -11.64 26.04 15.33
C PRO A 66 -11.56 27.15 14.28
N ASN A 67 -11.54 28.40 14.73
CA ASN A 67 -11.34 29.60 13.90
C ASN A 67 -12.34 29.80 12.75
N ASN A 68 -13.55 29.23 12.85
CA ASN A 68 -14.59 29.28 11.82
C ASN A 68 -14.14 28.67 10.48
N PHE A 69 -13.40 27.55 10.55
CA PHE A 69 -12.92 26.78 9.38
C PHE A 69 -13.95 25.79 8.81
N GLU A 70 -15.12 25.70 9.43
CA GLU A 70 -16.28 25.02 8.86
C GLU A 70 -16.48 25.41 7.38
N ASP A 71 -16.57 24.41 6.49
CA ASP A 71 -16.78 24.57 5.05
C ASP A 71 -15.71 25.43 4.33
N LYS A 72 -14.47 25.45 4.85
CA LYS A 72 -13.38 26.23 4.24
C LYS A 72 -12.10 25.47 4.01
N ILE A 73 -11.99 24.23 4.50
CA ILE A 73 -10.73 23.50 4.47
C ILE A 73 -10.44 23.06 3.03
N SER A 74 -9.22 23.32 2.57
CA SER A 74 -8.75 22.98 1.21
C SER A 74 -7.47 22.15 1.21
N SER A 75 -6.66 22.20 2.27
CA SER A 75 -5.49 21.34 2.42
C SER A 75 -5.23 20.97 3.87
N LEU A 76 -4.50 19.88 4.11
CA LEU A 76 -4.20 19.40 5.45
C LEU A 76 -2.85 18.68 5.55
N ARG A 77 -2.24 18.77 6.73
CA ARG A 77 -1.07 18.00 7.14
C ARG A 77 -1.45 17.14 8.34
N VAL A 78 -1.32 15.84 8.20
CA VAL A 78 -1.48 14.88 9.30
C VAL A 78 -0.09 14.52 9.79
N ASP A 79 0.18 14.73 11.08
CA ASP A 79 1.48 14.39 11.65
C ASP A 79 1.62 12.87 11.79
N ALA A 80 2.83 12.35 11.60
CA ALA A 80 3.13 10.92 11.72
C ALA A 80 2.58 10.31 13.03
N GLY A 81 2.12 9.06 12.96
CA GLY A 81 1.47 8.37 14.07
C GLY A 81 0.01 8.76 14.28
N HIS A 82 -0.66 9.39 13.29
CA HIS A 82 -2.07 9.77 13.39
C HIS A 82 -2.89 9.39 12.17
N MET A 83 -4.19 9.23 12.41
CA MET A 83 -5.19 9.08 11.38
C MET A 83 -6.27 10.14 11.57
N VAL A 84 -6.73 10.75 10.49
CA VAL A 84 -7.89 11.64 10.50
C VAL A 84 -8.99 11.11 9.59
N VAL A 85 -10.23 11.22 10.06
CA VAL A 85 -11.43 11.12 9.23
C VAL A 85 -12.04 12.50 9.08
N VAL A 86 -12.32 12.89 7.85
CA VAL A 86 -13.10 14.10 7.53
C VAL A 86 -14.38 13.74 6.79
N SER A 87 -15.43 14.54 6.97
CA SER A 87 -16.71 14.39 6.27
C SER A 87 -17.38 15.72 5.99
N THR A 88 -18.29 15.74 5.01
CA THR A 88 -19.01 16.95 4.58
C THR A 88 -20.20 17.35 5.46
N GLN A 89 -20.66 16.47 6.35
CA GLN A 89 -21.76 16.76 7.26
C GLN A 89 -21.30 16.70 8.70
N ALA A 90 -21.76 17.66 9.52
CA ALA A 90 -21.38 17.79 10.93
C ALA A 90 -21.63 16.56 11.80
N ASP A 91 -22.57 15.69 11.41
CA ASP A 91 -22.84 14.45 12.13
C ASP A 91 -21.93 13.27 11.69
N GLY A 92 -20.98 13.52 10.78
CA GLY A 92 -20.03 12.55 10.24
C GLY A 92 -20.56 11.75 9.05
N LEU A 93 -21.73 12.11 8.49
CA LEU A 93 -22.26 11.53 7.25
C LEU A 93 -21.82 12.31 6.00
N GLY A 94 -22.28 11.84 4.84
CA GLY A 94 -21.96 12.38 3.51
C GLY A 94 -20.59 11.93 2.99
N PRO A 95 -20.16 12.47 1.84
CA PRO A 95 -18.82 12.27 1.34
C PRO A 95 -17.77 12.49 2.43
N GLY A 96 -16.86 11.53 2.59
CA GLY A 96 -15.86 11.53 3.64
C GLY A 96 -14.65 10.68 3.28
N LYS A 97 -13.51 10.96 3.93
CA LYS A 97 -12.23 10.31 3.63
C LYS A 97 -11.39 10.08 4.87
N THR A 98 -10.68 8.95 4.88
CA THR A 98 -9.66 8.62 5.86
C THR A 98 -8.27 8.91 5.33
N TYR A 99 -7.47 9.58 6.14
CA TYR A 99 -6.08 9.91 5.88
C TYR A 99 -5.21 9.32 6.98
N ILE A 100 -4.16 8.58 6.62
CA ILE A 100 -3.30 7.85 7.56
C ILE A 100 -1.86 8.32 7.36
N ALA A 101 -1.28 8.91 8.40
CA ALA A 101 0.14 9.23 8.51
C ALA A 101 0.78 8.22 9.46
N ASP A 102 1.41 7.18 8.91
CA ASP A 102 1.98 6.08 9.70
C ASP A 102 3.36 6.46 10.26
N GLN A 103 4.42 6.33 9.46
CA GLN A 103 5.80 6.63 9.89
C GLN A 103 6.26 8.04 9.51
N GLU A 104 5.57 8.69 8.57
CA GLU A 104 5.89 10.02 8.05
C GLU A 104 4.62 10.87 8.01
N ASP A 105 4.79 12.18 8.07
CA ASP A 105 3.70 13.13 7.91
C ASP A 105 3.02 12.95 6.55
N LEU A 106 1.69 12.96 6.56
CA LEU A 106 0.91 12.95 5.34
C LEU A 106 0.60 14.38 4.91
N ILE A 107 1.06 14.72 3.71
CA ILE A 107 0.94 16.03 3.08
C ILE A 107 -0.18 15.97 2.03
N VAL A 108 -1.34 16.55 2.34
CA VAL A 108 -2.49 16.63 1.44
C VAL A 108 -2.59 18.06 0.93
N ARG A 109 -1.96 18.32 -0.22
CA ARG A 109 -1.87 19.65 -0.85
C ARG A 109 -3.20 20.20 -1.34
N ALA A 110 -4.11 19.33 -1.73
CA ALA A 110 -5.47 19.70 -2.12
C ALA A 110 -6.40 18.57 -1.69
N LEU A 111 -7.53 18.93 -1.09
CA LEU A 111 -8.62 18.00 -0.87
C LEU A 111 -9.29 17.64 -2.21
N PRO A 112 -9.88 16.44 -2.33
CA PRO A 112 -10.75 16.11 -3.45
C PRO A 112 -11.90 17.12 -3.57
N ASP A 113 -12.40 17.29 -4.79
CA ASP A 113 -13.46 18.27 -5.11
C ASP A 113 -14.70 18.15 -4.21
N GLU A 114 -15.05 16.94 -3.74
CA GLU A 114 -16.21 16.73 -2.87
C GLU A 114 -15.99 17.20 -1.42
N LEU A 115 -14.74 17.37 -1.00
CA LEU A 115 -14.35 17.78 0.35
C LEU A 115 -13.80 19.21 0.42
N ASP A 116 -13.26 19.72 -0.69
CA ASP A 116 -12.74 21.08 -0.77
C ASP A 116 -13.83 22.10 -0.42
N ASN A 117 -13.55 22.96 0.58
CA ASN A 117 -14.51 23.94 1.10
C ASN A 117 -15.86 23.32 1.56
N ALA A 118 -15.85 22.06 1.99
CA ALA A 118 -17.06 21.36 2.42
C ALA A 118 -16.88 20.53 3.69
N VAL A 119 -15.68 20.47 4.28
CA VAL A 119 -15.43 19.69 5.50
C VAL A 119 -16.18 20.32 6.70
N SER A 120 -17.05 19.50 7.29
CA SER A 120 -17.91 19.84 8.44
C SER A 120 -17.73 18.90 9.65
N PHE A 121 -16.96 17.83 9.48
CA PHE A 121 -16.62 16.87 10.53
C PHE A 121 -15.15 16.50 10.46
N ILE A 122 -14.47 16.48 11.61
CA ILE A 122 -13.08 16.04 11.76
C ILE A 122 -12.98 15.18 13.03
N ARG A 123 -12.41 13.98 12.90
CA ARG A 123 -11.96 13.18 14.04
C ARG A 123 -10.54 12.71 13.81
N VAL A 124 -9.65 13.05 14.73
CA VAL A 124 -8.25 12.60 14.73
C VAL A 124 -8.08 11.52 15.79
N VAL A 125 -7.42 10.42 15.47
CA VAL A 125 -7.08 9.35 16.42
C VAL A 125 -5.62 8.95 16.23
N PRO A 126 -4.91 8.49 17.29
CA PRO A 126 -3.59 7.92 17.14
C PRO A 126 -3.63 6.72 16.19
N TRP A 127 -2.70 6.68 15.25
CA TRP A 127 -2.51 5.55 14.37
C TRP A 127 -1.78 4.44 15.12
N ARG A 128 -2.38 3.25 15.15
CA ARG A 128 -1.77 2.05 15.71
C ARG A 128 -1.27 1.16 14.59
N SER A 129 0.04 1.18 14.39
CA SER A 129 0.71 0.28 13.45
C SER A 129 0.69 -1.14 14.03
N THR A 130 0.24 -2.10 13.23
CA THR A 130 0.27 -3.53 13.55
C THR A 130 0.88 -4.29 12.38
N ASN A 131 1.15 -5.58 12.57
CA ASN A 131 1.48 -6.48 11.47
C ASN A 131 0.19 -7.07 10.85
N LYS A 132 0.32 -7.71 9.69
CA LYS A 132 -0.82 -8.30 8.96
C LYS A 132 -1.51 -9.41 9.77
N LYS A 133 -0.73 -10.24 10.46
CA LYS A 133 -1.20 -11.42 11.21
C LYS A 133 -1.97 -11.05 12.48
N GLY A 134 -3.22 -11.47 12.55
CA GLY A 134 -4.10 -11.33 13.71
C GLY A 134 -4.90 -12.59 14.04
N THR A 135 -5.86 -12.48 14.95
CA THR A 135 -6.76 -13.58 15.33
C THR A 135 -8.22 -13.16 15.50
N ALA A 136 -9.11 -14.03 15.04
CA ALA A 136 -10.51 -14.07 15.40
C ALA A 136 -10.63 -14.81 16.75
N GLY A 137 -10.78 -14.04 17.82
CA GLY A 137 -10.61 -14.51 19.20
C GLY A 137 -9.38 -13.89 19.87
N ASP A 138 -9.43 -13.82 21.20
CA ASP A 138 -8.31 -13.38 22.03
C ASP A 138 -7.41 -14.57 22.35
N LEU A 139 -6.26 -14.66 21.67
CA LEU A 139 -5.27 -15.73 21.77
C LEU A 139 -3.88 -15.19 22.15
N ARG A 140 -3.88 -14.18 23.03
CA ARG A 140 -2.66 -13.47 23.47
C ARG A 140 -1.91 -14.17 24.59
N ASP A 141 -2.58 -15.04 25.35
CA ASP A 141 -1.97 -15.77 26.46
C ASP A 141 -1.02 -16.87 25.96
N GLU A 142 0.06 -17.13 26.71
CA GLU A 142 1.06 -18.15 26.34
C GLU A 142 0.59 -19.60 26.66
N PRO A 143 0.81 -20.58 25.76
CA PRO A 143 1.45 -20.43 24.44
C PRO A 143 0.57 -19.63 23.46
N SER A 144 1.14 -18.63 22.80
CA SER A 144 0.41 -17.77 21.87
C SER A 144 0.72 -18.10 20.40
N VAL A 145 -0.03 -17.48 19.49
CA VAL A 145 0.22 -17.58 18.03
C VAL A 145 0.92 -16.33 17.45
N ASN A 146 1.49 -15.48 18.31
CA ASN A 146 2.26 -14.28 17.94
C ASN A 146 1.50 -13.35 16.97
N ALA A 147 0.23 -13.07 17.27
CA ALA A 147 -0.63 -12.17 16.53
C ALA A 147 -0.46 -10.72 17.01
N SER A 148 -0.64 -9.72 16.14
CA SER A 148 -0.49 -8.30 16.53
C SER A 148 -1.82 -7.55 16.74
N TRP A 149 -2.92 -8.16 16.31
CA TRP A 149 -4.27 -7.63 16.47
C TRP A 149 -5.27 -8.77 16.62
N TYR A 150 -6.42 -8.50 17.21
CA TYR A 150 -7.49 -9.48 17.38
C TYR A 150 -8.87 -8.83 17.41
N TYR A 151 -9.91 -9.62 17.19
CA TYR A 151 -11.30 -9.21 17.38
C TYR A 151 -12.12 -10.31 18.03
N ARG A 152 -13.30 -9.99 18.59
CA ARG A 152 -14.14 -10.94 19.35
C ARG A 152 -15.63 -10.86 18.98
N TRP A 153 -15.94 -10.60 17.71
CA TRP A 153 -17.32 -10.44 17.20
C TRP A 153 -18.20 -9.51 18.06
N SER A 154 -17.60 -8.49 18.67
CA SER A 154 -18.25 -7.70 19.72
C SER A 154 -17.72 -6.27 19.75
N ARG A 155 -18.39 -5.43 20.56
CA ARG A 155 -18.05 -4.02 20.84
C ARG A 155 -17.66 -3.82 22.30
N ASN A 156 -16.84 -4.72 22.85
CA ASN A 156 -16.50 -4.67 24.27
C ASN A 156 -15.65 -3.43 24.59
N ILE A 157 -16.23 -2.47 25.31
CA ILE A 157 -15.55 -1.22 25.70
C ILE A 157 -14.29 -1.51 26.50
N SER A 158 -14.30 -2.50 27.40
CA SER A 158 -13.15 -2.76 28.26
C SER A 158 -11.92 -3.13 27.45
N GLU A 159 -12.08 -3.93 26.39
CA GLU A 159 -10.98 -4.29 25.47
C GLU A 159 -10.52 -3.08 24.66
N GLY A 160 -11.46 -2.23 24.22
CA GLY A 160 -11.18 -0.99 23.50
C GLY A 160 -10.56 0.14 24.34
N GLN A 161 -10.29 -0.12 25.62
CA GLN A 161 -9.58 0.77 26.55
C GLN A 161 -8.22 0.19 27.01
N VAL A 162 -7.90 -1.05 26.65
CA VAL A 162 -6.62 -1.66 27.02
C VAL A 162 -5.51 -1.11 26.14
N SER A 163 -4.57 -0.41 26.77
CA SER A 163 -3.28 -0.09 26.15
C SER A 163 -2.37 -1.31 26.22
N GLY A 164 -1.72 -1.66 25.11
CA GLY A 164 -0.83 -2.82 25.00
C GLY A 164 -0.31 -2.99 23.58
N GLU A 165 0.49 -4.02 23.35
CA GLU A 165 1.08 -4.29 22.02
C GLU A 165 0.07 -4.83 21.01
N TYR A 166 -1.03 -5.41 21.50
CA TYR A 166 -2.08 -6.00 20.68
C TYR A 166 -3.23 -5.02 20.44
N GLU A 167 -3.59 -4.81 19.18
CA GLU A 167 -4.75 -4.00 18.83
C GLU A 167 -6.05 -4.82 18.95
N TYR A 168 -7.01 -4.33 19.74
CA TYR A 168 -8.38 -4.81 19.69
C TYR A 168 -9.15 -4.10 18.58
N VAL A 169 -9.78 -4.87 17.69
CA VAL A 169 -10.66 -4.34 16.66
C VAL A 169 -12.12 -4.63 17.03
N PRO A 170 -12.93 -3.61 17.37
CA PRO A 170 -14.36 -3.80 17.63
C PRO A 170 -15.11 -4.15 16.35
N MET A 171 -16.27 -4.80 16.51
CA MET A 171 -17.16 -5.16 15.42
C MET A 171 -18.58 -4.67 15.69
N SER A 172 -19.19 -4.03 14.71
CA SER A 172 -20.64 -3.79 14.66
C SER A 172 -21.33 -5.03 14.11
N TRP A 173 -21.39 -6.08 14.91
CA TRP A 173 -21.74 -7.44 14.46
C TRP A 173 -23.05 -7.55 13.66
N GLY A 174 -24.08 -6.79 14.01
CA GLY A 174 -25.38 -6.80 13.32
C GLY A 174 -26.17 -5.51 13.55
N ALA A 175 -27.49 -5.53 13.27
CA ALA A 175 -28.30 -4.30 13.21
C ALA A 175 -28.21 -3.44 14.48
N ALA A 176 -28.24 -4.06 15.66
CA ALA A 176 -28.14 -3.35 16.94
C ALA A 176 -26.79 -2.64 17.15
N GLY A 177 -25.72 -3.06 16.45
CA GLY A 177 -24.41 -2.42 16.45
C GLY A 177 -24.38 -1.03 15.81
N THR A 178 -25.47 -0.60 15.18
CA THR A 178 -25.60 0.74 14.56
C THR A 178 -26.48 1.69 15.37
N SER A 179 -27.01 1.22 16.51
CA SER A 179 -27.88 2.02 17.37
C SER A 179 -27.10 3.12 18.10
N ALA A 180 -27.79 4.19 18.54
CA ALA A 180 -27.15 5.28 19.29
C ALA A 180 -26.34 4.82 20.52
N PRO A 181 -26.79 3.84 21.34
CA PRO A 181 -25.96 3.27 22.39
C PRO A 181 -24.71 2.57 21.87
N ALA A 182 -24.78 1.90 20.72
CA ALA A 182 -23.61 1.30 20.10
C ALA A 182 -22.58 2.33 19.63
N LEU A 183 -23.06 3.42 19.00
CA LEU A 183 -22.20 4.53 18.62
C LEU A 183 -21.51 5.16 19.84
N ALA A 184 -22.24 5.34 20.95
CA ALA A 184 -21.67 5.85 22.20
C ALA A 184 -20.55 4.94 22.75
N ASP A 185 -20.73 3.62 22.69
CA ASP A 185 -19.71 2.68 23.14
C ASP A 185 -18.43 2.75 22.28
N TYR A 186 -18.54 2.88 20.95
CA TYR A 186 -17.37 3.06 20.08
C TYR A 186 -16.65 4.39 20.35
N LEU A 187 -17.39 5.47 20.60
CA LEU A 187 -16.82 6.77 20.93
C LEU A 187 -16.07 6.75 22.28
N ALA A 188 -16.46 5.88 23.22
CA ALA A 188 -15.82 5.70 24.51
C ALA A 188 -14.52 4.85 24.46
N MET A 189 -14.24 4.17 23.33
CA MET A 189 -13.00 3.42 23.12
C MET A 189 -11.90 4.38 22.68
N ASN A 190 -10.86 4.52 23.50
CA ASN A 190 -9.75 5.45 23.28
C ASN A 190 -8.44 4.74 22.91
N GLN A 191 -8.53 3.48 22.48
CA GLN A 191 -7.39 2.67 22.02
C GLN A 191 -7.62 2.04 20.64
N VAL A 192 -8.70 2.40 19.93
CA VAL A 192 -9.11 1.80 18.65
C VAL A 192 -9.10 2.84 17.53
N ASN A 193 -8.64 2.44 16.34
CA ASN A 193 -8.63 3.24 15.10
C ASN A 193 -9.45 2.59 13.97
N HIS A 194 -9.93 1.36 14.17
CA HIS A 194 -10.71 0.59 13.20
C HIS A 194 -12.06 0.14 13.77
N LEU A 195 -13.02 -0.13 12.88
CA LEU A 195 -14.31 -0.77 13.21
C LEU A 195 -14.72 -1.73 12.09
N LEU A 196 -14.91 -3.00 12.42
CA LEU A 196 -15.46 -3.99 11.50
C LEU A 196 -16.98 -3.85 11.36
N GLY A 197 -17.50 -4.08 10.15
CA GLY A 197 -18.92 -4.08 9.83
C GLY A 197 -19.66 -5.33 10.33
N PHE A 198 -20.81 -5.61 9.70
CA PHE A 198 -21.66 -6.75 10.06
C PHE A 198 -20.99 -8.10 9.79
N ASN A 199 -21.34 -9.12 10.58
CA ASN A 199 -20.83 -10.48 10.45
C ASN A 199 -21.82 -11.39 9.74
N GLU A 200 -21.49 -11.83 8.53
CA GLU A 200 -22.32 -12.70 7.69
C GLU A 200 -23.76 -12.22 7.55
N SER A 201 -23.92 -10.95 7.18
CA SER A 201 -25.23 -10.31 6.99
C SER A 201 -25.99 -10.83 5.78
N ASP A 202 -25.36 -11.65 4.94
CA ASP A 202 -25.87 -12.14 3.67
C ASP A 202 -26.88 -13.31 3.77
N ASN A 203 -27.10 -13.87 4.96
CA ASN A 203 -28.10 -14.92 5.17
C ASN A 203 -29.29 -14.46 6.04
N CYS A 204 -30.51 -14.48 5.49
CA CYS A 204 -31.74 -14.10 6.20
C CYS A 204 -32.14 -15.00 7.39
N PHE A 205 -31.49 -16.15 7.57
CA PHE A 205 -31.87 -17.18 8.53
C PHE A 205 -30.75 -17.51 9.52
N ASP A 206 -29.60 -16.84 9.43
CA ASP A 206 -28.44 -17.15 10.25
C ASP A 206 -27.59 -15.88 10.51
N GLN A 207 -26.69 -15.96 11.47
CA GLN A 207 -25.75 -14.90 11.85
C GLN A 207 -26.41 -13.52 11.95
N SER A 208 -25.75 -12.44 11.51
CA SER A 208 -26.31 -11.09 11.63
C SER A 208 -27.44 -10.84 10.63
N GLY A 209 -27.46 -11.57 9.51
CA GLY A 209 -28.40 -11.37 8.42
C GLY A 209 -29.87 -11.59 8.79
N GLN A 210 -30.13 -12.36 9.84
CA GLN A 210 -31.49 -12.62 10.36
C GLN A 210 -32.08 -11.47 11.19
N TYR A 211 -31.30 -10.48 11.58
CA TYR A 211 -31.72 -9.36 12.44
C TYR A 211 -32.01 -8.09 11.65
N GLY A 212 -32.74 -7.15 12.26
CA GLY A 212 -33.21 -5.92 11.62
C GLY A 212 -34.68 -6.00 11.19
N ASN A 213 -35.27 -4.85 10.84
CA ASN A 213 -36.59 -4.79 10.22
C ASN A 213 -36.66 -3.69 9.13
N PRO A 214 -36.57 -4.04 7.83
CA PRO A 214 -36.32 -5.38 7.28
C PRO A 214 -34.97 -5.99 7.72
N LYS A 215 -34.79 -7.29 7.47
CA LYS A 215 -33.58 -8.02 7.88
C LYS A 215 -32.32 -7.51 7.16
N LEU A 216 -31.14 -7.64 7.78
CA LEU A 216 -29.86 -7.22 7.20
C LEU A 216 -29.49 -7.96 5.90
N CYS A 217 -30.01 -9.18 5.68
CA CYS A 217 -29.86 -9.83 4.37
C CYS A 217 -30.49 -9.03 3.21
N ASN A 218 -31.40 -8.09 3.51
CA ASN A 218 -31.84 -7.08 2.55
C ASN A 218 -30.79 -5.96 2.46
N VAL A 219 -30.08 -5.91 1.32
CA VAL A 219 -28.98 -4.97 1.09
C VAL A 219 -29.35 -3.50 1.39
N PRO A 220 -30.47 -2.93 0.87
CA PRO A 220 -30.83 -1.54 1.17
C PRO A 220 -30.99 -1.26 2.68
N THR A 221 -31.52 -2.22 3.44
CA THR A 221 -31.65 -2.07 4.89
C THR A 221 -30.29 -2.06 5.57
N ALA A 222 -29.37 -2.91 5.14
CA ALA A 222 -28.02 -2.91 5.68
C ALA A 222 -27.28 -1.62 5.34
N VAL A 223 -27.42 -1.07 4.14
CA VAL A 223 -26.82 0.22 3.72
C VAL A 223 -27.32 1.35 4.63
N GLU A 224 -28.63 1.44 4.83
CA GLU A 224 -29.27 2.47 5.66
C GLU A 224 -28.82 2.41 7.13
N LEU A 225 -28.60 1.20 7.67
CA LEU A 225 -28.11 1.04 9.03
C LEU A 225 -26.60 1.29 9.12
N TYR A 226 -25.82 0.78 8.17
CA TYR A 226 -24.37 0.86 8.16
C TYR A 226 -23.86 2.30 8.09
N LYS A 227 -24.55 3.20 7.35
CA LYS A 227 -24.13 4.61 7.24
C LYS A 227 -23.93 5.28 8.60
N ASN A 228 -24.65 4.85 9.64
CA ASN A 228 -24.52 5.38 10.99
C ASN A 228 -23.14 5.13 11.62
N LEU A 229 -22.38 4.14 11.13
CA LEU A 229 -21.02 3.89 11.59
C LEU A 229 -20.05 5.00 11.19
N GLN A 230 -20.33 5.79 10.14
CA GLN A 230 -19.49 6.92 9.75
C GLN A 230 -19.38 7.98 10.84
N LYS A 231 -20.44 8.12 11.65
CA LYS A 231 -20.54 9.06 12.77
C LYS A 231 -19.48 8.88 13.84
N VAL A 232 -18.84 7.70 13.91
CA VAL A 232 -17.78 7.46 14.89
C VAL A 232 -16.41 7.94 14.42
N GLY A 233 -16.23 8.33 13.16
CA GLY A 233 -14.93 8.83 12.68
C GLY A 233 -13.76 7.84 12.85
N LEU A 234 -14.02 6.54 12.74
CA LEU A 234 -13.01 5.47 12.71
C LEU A 234 -12.83 4.95 11.28
N ARG A 235 -11.77 4.18 11.02
CA ARG A 235 -11.58 3.47 9.76
C ARG A 235 -12.53 2.28 9.67
N LEU A 236 -13.42 2.27 8.67
CA LEU A 236 -14.54 1.36 8.56
C LEU A 236 -14.26 0.21 7.61
N GLY A 237 -14.43 -1.01 8.12
CA GLY A 237 -14.46 -2.23 7.33
C GLY A 237 -15.86 -2.52 6.83
N SER A 238 -15.96 -3.07 5.61
CA SER A 238 -17.23 -3.61 5.11
C SER A 238 -17.80 -4.68 6.05
N PRO A 239 -19.08 -5.06 5.89
CA PRO A 239 -19.54 -6.34 6.36
C PRO A 239 -18.65 -7.48 5.82
N ALA A 240 -18.39 -8.48 6.64
CA ALA A 240 -17.70 -9.71 6.24
C ALA A 240 -18.75 -10.78 5.95
N THR A 241 -19.00 -11.07 4.68
CA THR A 241 -20.00 -12.08 4.26
C THR A 241 -19.41 -13.48 4.25
N ARG A 242 -20.28 -14.48 4.11
CA ARG A 242 -19.85 -15.81 3.64
C ARG A 242 -19.18 -15.71 2.27
N GLU A 243 -18.47 -16.77 1.90
CA GLU A 243 -17.69 -16.85 0.65
C GLU A 243 -18.51 -16.41 -0.58
N GLU A 244 -19.74 -16.90 -0.70
CA GLU A 244 -20.64 -16.66 -1.84
C GLU A 244 -21.10 -15.20 -1.93
N GLY A 245 -21.15 -14.50 -0.79
CA GLY A 245 -21.55 -13.09 -0.70
C GLY A 245 -20.56 -12.16 -1.39
N ALA A 246 -19.27 -12.50 -1.39
CA ALA A 246 -18.21 -11.72 -2.02
C ALA A 246 -17.73 -12.32 -3.37
N GLN A 247 -17.79 -13.65 -3.51
CA GLN A 247 -17.31 -14.35 -4.70
C GLN A 247 -18.15 -14.03 -5.95
N ASN A 248 -19.48 -14.06 -5.81
CA ASN A 248 -20.40 -13.87 -6.93
C ASN A 248 -20.49 -12.40 -7.32
N THR A 249 -20.46 -12.06 -8.62
CA THR A 249 -20.58 -10.65 -9.06
C THR A 249 -21.82 -9.96 -8.51
N ASN A 250 -22.96 -10.68 -8.47
CA ASN A 250 -24.21 -10.20 -7.86
C ASN A 250 -24.38 -10.65 -6.39
N GLY A 251 -23.29 -11.01 -5.72
CA GLY A 251 -23.29 -11.39 -4.31
C GLY A 251 -23.66 -10.20 -3.42
N TRP A 252 -24.11 -10.51 -2.20
CA TRP A 252 -24.61 -9.52 -1.25
C TRP A 252 -23.59 -8.41 -0.97
N LEU A 253 -22.32 -8.76 -0.73
CA LEU A 253 -21.27 -7.79 -0.40
C LEU A 253 -21.04 -6.82 -1.55
N ASN A 254 -21.07 -7.33 -2.77
CA ASN A 254 -20.81 -6.53 -3.96
C ASN A 254 -21.95 -5.54 -4.21
N GLN A 255 -23.21 -5.97 -4.08
CA GLN A 255 -24.35 -5.07 -4.15
C GLN A 255 -24.34 -4.03 -3.01
N PHE A 256 -23.93 -4.43 -1.81
CA PHE A 256 -23.82 -3.55 -0.66
C PHE A 256 -22.78 -2.44 -0.88
N ILE A 257 -21.57 -2.80 -1.31
CA ILE A 257 -20.50 -1.82 -1.56
C ILE A 257 -20.91 -0.85 -2.68
N THR A 258 -21.47 -1.35 -3.78
CA THR A 258 -21.98 -0.49 -4.87
C THR A 258 -23.04 0.49 -4.38
N GLN A 259 -24.02 0.04 -3.58
CA GLN A 259 -25.04 0.94 -3.03
C GLN A 259 -24.47 1.94 -2.00
N CYS A 260 -23.42 1.57 -1.27
CA CYS A 260 -22.71 2.51 -0.41
C CYS A 260 -21.97 3.56 -1.23
N GLU A 261 -21.29 3.17 -2.31
CA GLU A 261 -20.62 4.10 -3.23
C GLU A 261 -21.61 5.06 -3.90
N ASP A 262 -22.74 4.57 -4.39
CA ASP A 262 -23.83 5.38 -4.97
C ASP A 262 -24.46 6.36 -3.97
N ALA A 263 -24.29 6.12 -2.66
CA ALA A 263 -24.85 6.91 -1.58
C ALA A 263 -23.80 7.70 -0.77
N ASP A 264 -22.56 7.80 -1.27
CA ASP A 264 -21.43 8.45 -0.60
C ASP A 264 -21.16 7.94 0.82
N ILE A 265 -21.34 6.62 1.05
CA ILE A 265 -21.07 5.96 2.33
C ILE A 265 -19.66 5.38 2.29
N ARG A 266 -18.79 5.91 3.16
CA ARG A 266 -17.38 5.50 3.27
C ARG A 266 -17.23 4.05 3.74
N ILE A 267 -16.44 3.30 2.97
CA ILE A 267 -15.86 2.00 3.32
C ILE A 267 -14.37 2.08 2.99
N ASP A 268 -13.50 1.88 3.98
CA ASP A 268 -12.05 2.08 3.83
C ASP A 268 -11.30 0.78 3.51
N PHE A 269 -11.86 -0.37 3.88
CA PHE A 269 -11.33 -1.68 3.56
C PHE A 269 -12.44 -2.73 3.47
N VAL A 270 -12.19 -3.80 2.74
CA VAL A 270 -13.15 -4.90 2.53
C VAL A 270 -12.78 -6.06 3.44
N ALA A 271 -13.68 -6.40 4.36
CA ALA A 271 -13.57 -7.57 5.21
C ALA A 271 -14.15 -8.81 4.52
N LEU A 272 -13.46 -9.94 4.60
CA LEU A 272 -13.79 -11.17 3.88
C LEU A 272 -13.67 -12.40 4.78
N HIS A 273 -14.64 -13.31 4.67
CA HIS A 273 -14.49 -14.70 5.11
C HIS A 273 -14.28 -15.61 3.91
N TRP A 274 -13.48 -16.67 4.08
CA TRP A 274 -13.27 -17.68 3.04
C TRP A 274 -13.04 -19.07 3.63
N TYR A 275 -13.86 -20.05 3.22
CA TYR A 275 -13.67 -21.43 3.65
C TYR A 275 -13.92 -22.32 2.44
N ASP A 276 -12.91 -23.04 1.95
CA ASP A 276 -12.92 -23.77 0.68
C ASP A 276 -14.13 -24.69 0.38
N TRP A 277 -15.30 -24.12 0.08
CA TRP A 277 -16.55 -24.86 -0.13
C TRP A 277 -16.70 -25.37 -1.56
N GLU A 278 -16.07 -24.67 -2.52
CA GLU A 278 -16.20 -24.91 -3.97
C GLU A 278 -15.93 -26.38 -4.38
N SER A 279 -15.04 -27.07 -3.66
CA SER A 279 -14.65 -28.45 -3.99
C SER A 279 -15.52 -29.53 -3.35
N SER A 280 -16.65 -29.17 -2.73
CA SER A 280 -17.53 -30.08 -1.99
C SER A 280 -16.76 -30.91 -0.94
N PRO A 281 -16.05 -30.25 0.00
CA PRO A 281 -15.04 -30.88 0.85
C PRO A 281 -15.58 -32.01 1.75
N LEU A 282 -16.88 -32.02 2.07
CA LEU A 282 -17.51 -33.16 2.77
C LEU A 282 -17.47 -34.45 1.94
N ASN A 283 -17.72 -34.35 0.62
CA ASN A 283 -17.73 -35.49 -0.29
C ASN A 283 -16.36 -35.72 -0.96
N ASN A 284 -15.47 -34.73 -0.90
CA ASN A 284 -14.13 -34.76 -1.46
C ASN A 284 -13.09 -34.24 -0.46
N PRO A 285 -12.88 -34.96 0.67
CA PRO A 285 -12.07 -34.47 1.79
C PRO A 285 -10.56 -34.42 1.49
N VAL A 286 -10.09 -35.10 0.43
CA VAL A 286 -8.67 -35.13 0.05
C VAL A 286 -8.48 -34.48 -1.32
N VAL A 287 -7.89 -33.29 -1.34
CA VAL A 287 -7.40 -32.62 -2.55
C VAL A 287 -6.02 -32.03 -2.25
N PRO A 288 -5.15 -31.86 -3.26
CA PRO A 288 -3.88 -31.18 -3.04
C PRO A 288 -4.10 -29.74 -2.52
N ALA A 289 -3.37 -29.34 -1.48
CA ALA A 289 -3.44 -27.99 -0.92
C ALA A 289 -3.19 -26.89 -1.96
N SER A 290 -2.37 -27.17 -2.98
CA SER A 290 -2.15 -26.27 -4.11
C SER A 290 -3.42 -25.93 -4.88
N GLN A 291 -4.43 -26.81 -4.91
CA GLN A 291 -5.72 -26.50 -5.54
C GLN A 291 -6.56 -25.56 -4.68
N ILE A 292 -6.57 -25.79 -3.36
CA ILE A 292 -7.23 -24.95 -2.36
C ILE A 292 -6.63 -23.54 -2.42
N PHE A 293 -5.31 -23.46 -2.38
CA PHE A 293 -4.57 -22.21 -2.50
C PHE A 293 -4.89 -21.45 -3.80
N ARG A 294 -4.98 -22.12 -4.96
CA ARG A 294 -5.36 -21.44 -6.21
C ARG A 294 -6.76 -20.82 -6.14
N ARG A 295 -7.73 -21.50 -5.51
CA ARG A 295 -9.08 -20.94 -5.29
C ARG A 295 -9.05 -19.74 -4.34
N PHE A 296 -8.28 -19.82 -3.26
CA PHE A 296 -8.09 -18.71 -2.31
C PHE A 296 -7.50 -17.47 -3.00
N LYS A 297 -6.41 -17.63 -3.77
CA LYS A 297 -5.81 -16.53 -4.53
C LYS A 297 -6.80 -15.89 -5.51
N ARG A 298 -7.55 -16.70 -6.24
CA ARG A 298 -8.59 -16.23 -7.17
C ARG A 298 -9.68 -15.43 -6.44
N TYR A 299 -10.10 -15.89 -5.27
CA TYR A 299 -11.09 -15.20 -4.45
C TYR A 299 -10.61 -13.81 -4.05
N LEU A 300 -9.39 -13.70 -3.51
CA LEU A 300 -8.81 -12.42 -3.10
C LEU A 300 -8.59 -11.47 -4.28
N SER A 301 -8.04 -11.96 -5.39
CA SER A 301 -7.86 -11.17 -6.61
C SER A 301 -9.20 -10.61 -7.13
N ASN A 302 -10.23 -11.45 -7.22
CA ASN A 302 -11.56 -11.01 -7.65
C ASN A 302 -12.16 -9.97 -6.67
N ALA A 303 -11.99 -10.14 -5.37
CA ALA A 303 -12.48 -9.19 -4.36
C ALA A 303 -11.76 -7.84 -4.46
N TYR A 304 -10.42 -7.85 -4.57
CA TYR A 304 -9.64 -6.62 -4.72
C TYR A 304 -9.98 -5.87 -6.00
N HIS A 305 -10.04 -6.54 -7.15
CA HIS A 305 -10.25 -5.85 -8.41
C HIS A 305 -11.65 -5.29 -8.59
N ARG A 306 -12.63 -5.86 -7.89
CA ARG A 306 -14.00 -5.34 -7.89
C ARG A 306 -14.11 -4.04 -7.11
N HIS A 307 -13.43 -3.95 -5.97
CA HIS A 307 -13.64 -2.85 -5.01
C HIS A 307 -12.49 -1.85 -4.94
N ARG A 308 -11.30 -2.22 -5.42
CA ARG A 308 -10.06 -1.43 -5.37
C ARG A 308 -9.73 -0.86 -3.99
N LYS A 309 -10.10 -1.61 -2.95
CA LYS A 309 -9.90 -1.30 -1.54
C LYS A 309 -9.00 -2.35 -0.89
N PRO A 310 -8.23 -1.99 0.14
CA PRO A 310 -7.46 -2.96 0.91
C PRO A 310 -8.33 -4.09 1.45
N LEU A 311 -7.78 -5.30 1.53
CA LEU A 311 -8.47 -6.49 1.98
C LEU A 311 -8.05 -6.88 3.40
N TRP A 312 -9.04 -7.21 4.22
CA TRP A 312 -8.88 -7.84 5.51
C TRP A 312 -9.55 -9.21 5.47
N ILE A 313 -8.77 -10.29 5.53
CA ILE A 313 -9.31 -11.64 5.59
C ILE A 313 -9.56 -11.98 7.06
N THR A 314 -10.73 -11.62 7.57
CA THR A 314 -11.05 -11.72 9.00
C THR A 314 -11.29 -13.16 9.45
N GLU A 315 -11.60 -14.07 8.53
CA GLU A 315 -11.64 -15.52 8.77
C GLU A 315 -11.26 -16.29 7.50
N PHE A 316 -10.31 -17.22 7.60
CA PHE A 316 -10.08 -18.19 6.53
C PHE A 316 -9.56 -19.55 7.00
N ASN A 317 -9.91 -20.62 6.28
CA ASN A 317 -9.29 -21.95 6.42
C ASN A 317 -9.53 -22.82 5.16
N ALA A 318 -8.87 -23.97 5.08
CA ALA A 318 -9.01 -24.93 3.98
C ALA A 318 -10.33 -25.73 3.99
N ASN A 319 -11.30 -25.32 4.81
CA ASN A 319 -12.53 -26.00 5.20
C ASN A 319 -12.38 -27.03 6.34
N ARG A 320 -13.39 -27.08 7.22
CA ARG A 320 -13.47 -27.98 8.39
C ARG A 320 -13.47 -29.48 8.09
N HIS A 321 -13.77 -29.88 6.86
CA HIS A 321 -13.77 -31.29 6.46
C HIS A 321 -12.41 -31.79 5.95
N ARG A 322 -11.38 -30.94 5.98
CA ARG A 322 -10.00 -31.30 5.66
C ARG A 322 -9.25 -31.79 6.90
N SER A 323 -8.24 -32.62 6.70
CA SER A 323 -7.34 -33.03 7.77
C SER A 323 -6.39 -31.90 8.18
N THR A 324 -5.75 -32.05 9.34
CA THR A 324 -4.71 -31.12 9.83
C THR A 324 -3.57 -31.00 8.83
N GLU A 325 -3.17 -32.08 8.17
CA GLU A 325 -2.09 -32.07 7.17
C GLU A 325 -2.44 -31.15 5.99
N ILE A 326 -3.67 -31.24 5.47
CA ILE A 326 -4.12 -30.39 4.36
C ILE A 326 -4.22 -28.92 4.80
N GLN A 327 -4.68 -28.65 6.02
CA GLN A 327 -4.69 -27.30 6.58
C GLN A 327 -3.27 -26.73 6.66
N ASN A 328 -2.31 -27.51 7.14
CA ASN A 328 -0.91 -27.14 7.28
C ASN A 328 -0.27 -26.85 5.91
N GLU A 329 -0.40 -27.77 4.95
CA GLU A 329 0.11 -27.57 3.58
C GLU A 329 -0.53 -26.34 2.91
N PHE A 330 -1.80 -26.06 3.19
CA PHE A 330 -2.46 -24.85 2.69
C PHE A 330 -1.89 -23.59 3.34
N LEU A 331 -1.65 -23.58 4.65
CA LEU A 331 -1.07 -22.44 5.35
C LEU A 331 0.37 -22.14 4.92
N GLU A 332 1.18 -23.17 4.69
CA GLU A 332 2.55 -23.02 4.16
C GLU A 332 2.58 -22.34 2.78
N LEU A 333 1.49 -22.44 2.00
CA LEU A 333 1.32 -21.72 0.73
C LEU A 333 0.66 -20.35 0.92
N ALA A 334 -0.38 -20.27 1.75
CA ALA A 334 -1.23 -19.10 1.89
C ALA A 334 -0.54 -17.98 2.66
N LEU A 335 0.15 -18.29 3.76
CA LEU A 335 0.73 -17.29 4.65
C LEU A 335 1.83 -16.46 3.96
N PRO A 336 2.83 -17.05 3.26
CA PRO A 336 3.82 -16.26 2.53
C PRO A 336 3.21 -15.40 1.42
N TYR A 337 2.11 -15.85 0.82
CA TYR A 337 1.40 -15.10 -0.22
C TYR A 337 0.62 -13.90 0.35
N LEU A 338 -0.07 -14.06 1.49
CA LEU A 338 -0.75 -12.95 2.16
C LEU A 338 0.24 -11.87 2.63
N GLU A 339 1.44 -12.30 3.01
CA GLU A 339 2.53 -11.40 3.34
C GLU A 339 3.07 -10.65 2.12
N SER A 340 3.19 -11.32 0.96
CA SER A 340 3.80 -10.73 -0.23
C SER A 340 2.88 -9.85 -1.07
N ILE A 341 1.55 -10.02 -0.99
CA ILE A 341 0.62 -9.30 -1.87
C ILE A 341 0.25 -7.91 -1.31
N GLY A 342 0.35 -6.88 -2.16
CA GLY A 342 0.27 -5.47 -1.74
C GLY A 342 -1.11 -4.94 -1.38
N TYR A 343 -2.19 -5.69 -1.67
CA TYR A 343 -3.55 -5.28 -1.33
C TYR A 343 -4.14 -5.96 -0.09
N VAL A 344 -3.45 -6.94 0.51
CA VAL A 344 -3.85 -7.53 1.79
C VAL A 344 -3.17 -6.77 2.91
N GLU A 345 -3.98 -6.17 3.78
CA GLU A 345 -3.48 -5.47 4.97
C GLU A 345 -3.53 -6.34 6.21
N ARG A 346 -4.54 -7.20 6.35
CA ARG A 346 -4.70 -8.02 7.56
C ARG A 346 -5.30 -9.38 7.23
N TYR A 347 -4.93 -10.39 8.02
CA TYR A 347 -5.52 -11.71 7.93
C TYR A 347 -5.59 -12.39 9.29
N SER A 348 -6.56 -13.30 9.43
CA SER A 348 -6.74 -14.14 10.59
C SER A 348 -7.18 -15.54 10.16
N TYR A 349 -6.31 -16.53 10.37
CA TYR A 349 -6.73 -17.93 10.22
C TYR A 349 -7.81 -18.24 11.25
N PHE A 350 -8.88 -18.90 10.80
CA PHE A 350 -9.99 -19.28 11.66
C PHE A 350 -10.00 -20.78 11.85
N GLN A 351 -9.65 -21.22 13.05
CA GLN A 351 -9.62 -22.63 13.40
C GLN A 351 -11.02 -23.28 13.20
N PRO A 352 -11.11 -24.43 12.51
CA PRO A 352 -12.39 -25.12 12.28
C PRO A 352 -13.17 -25.54 13.53
N ASN A 353 -12.55 -25.49 14.72
CA ASN A 353 -13.13 -25.80 16.03
C ASN A 353 -13.65 -27.24 16.12
N GLY A 354 -12.80 -28.17 16.54
CA GLY A 354 -13.21 -29.55 16.86
C GLY A 354 -12.33 -30.66 16.29
N GLY A 355 -11.04 -30.41 16.06
CA GLY A 355 -10.03 -31.45 15.87
C GLY A 355 -9.03 -31.20 14.75
N ALA A 356 -9.46 -30.75 13.56
CA ALA A 356 -8.58 -30.59 12.41
C ALA A 356 -8.18 -29.13 12.18
N GLY A 357 -6.88 -28.84 12.24
CA GLY A 357 -6.35 -27.50 12.03
C GLY A 357 -6.62 -26.51 13.16
N ASP A 358 -6.84 -26.98 14.39
CA ASP A 358 -6.98 -26.10 15.56
C ASP A 358 -5.60 -25.62 16.03
N PHE A 359 -5.49 -24.40 16.58
CA PHE A 359 -4.20 -23.89 17.06
C PHE A 359 -3.67 -24.63 18.28
N PHE A 360 -4.59 -25.13 19.13
CA PHE A 360 -4.24 -25.71 20.43
C PHE A 360 -4.90 -27.06 20.64
N GLU A 361 -4.15 -27.98 21.24
CA GLU A 361 -4.66 -29.24 21.76
C GLU A 361 -4.11 -29.43 23.19
N ASN A 362 -5.00 -29.66 24.16
CA ASN A 362 -4.63 -29.82 25.58
C ASN A 362 -3.75 -28.68 26.13
N GLY A 363 -3.99 -27.44 25.69
CA GLY A 363 -3.26 -26.24 26.12
C GLY A 363 -1.83 -26.12 25.56
N GLN A 364 -1.49 -26.90 24.53
CA GLN A 364 -0.23 -26.81 23.79
C GLN A 364 -0.52 -26.47 22.33
N LEU A 365 0.44 -25.81 21.65
CA LEU A 365 0.32 -25.55 20.22
C LEU A 365 0.31 -26.87 19.45
N THR A 366 -0.57 -26.97 18.47
CA THR A 366 -0.52 -28.02 17.44
C THR A 366 0.48 -27.63 16.36
N SER A 367 0.73 -28.53 15.39
CA SER A 367 1.51 -28.19 14.20
C SER A 367 0.90 -27.02 13.40
N THR A 368 -0.43 -26.89 13.37
CA THR A 368 -1.11 -25.73 12.76
C THR A 368 -0.82 -24.44 13.54
N GLY A 369 -0.87 -24.52 14.87
CA GLY A 369 -0.49 -23.41 15.77
C GLY A 369 0.94 -22.96 15.55
N GLU A 370 1.88 -23.90 15.44
CA GLU A 370 3.30 -23.61 15.20
C GLU A 370 3.53 -22.96 13.83
N ILE A 371 2.95 -23.49 12.75
CA ILE A 371 3.05 -22.89 11.41
C ILE A 371 2.55 -21.44 11.42
N TYR A 372 1.39 -21.19 12.04
CA TYR A 372 0.84 -19.84 12.10
C TYR A 372 1.67 -18.91 13.00
N ARG A 373 2.13 -19.39 14.16
CA ARG A 373 3.02 -18.64 15.07
C ARG A 373 4.32 -18.24 14.39
N ASP A 374 4.95 -19.18 13.67
CA ASP A 374 6.29 -19.04 13.12
C ASP A 374 6.33 -18.25 11.81
N GLN A 375 5.18 -18.05 11.15
CA GLN A 375 5.09 -17.09 10.05
C GLN A 375 5.46 -15.69 10.53
N VAL A 376 6.57 -15.15 10.01
CA VAL A 376 6.94 -13.75 10.18
C VAL A 376 5.93 -12.87 9.47
N SER A 377 5.42 -11.85 10.17
CA SER A 377 4.41 -10.95 9.62
C SER A 377 4.95 -9.55 9.42
N THR A 378 4.68 -8.99 8.23
CA THR A 378 5.06 -7.64 7.82
C THR A 378 4.05 -6.61 8.32
N PRO A 379 4.37 -5.30 8.31
CA PRO A 379 3.42 -4.25 8.66
C PRO A 379 2.12 -4.35 7.87
N ALA A 380 0.99 -4.17 8.57
CA ALA A 380 -0.36 -4.22 7.99
C ALA A 380 -0.64 -3.07 7.04
N TYR A 381 -0.02 -1.92 7.31
CA TYR A 381 -0.11 -0.74 6.49
C TYR A 381 1.30 -0.32 6.11
N SER A 382 1.46 0.11 4.86
CA SER A 382 2.68 0.70 4.34
C SER A 382 2.30 1.85 3.42
N SER A 383 3.16 2.86 3.33
CA SER A 383 2.94 3.91 2.35
C SER A 383 3.10 3.30 0.95
N LYS A 384 2.00 3.22 0.19
CA LYS A 384 1.98 2.65 -1.17
C LYS A 384 2.61 3.59 -2.20
N LYS A 385 3.59 4.40 -1.77
CA LYS A 385 4.22 5.45 -2.57
C LYS A 385 5.26 4.82 -3.48
N MET A 386 4.90 4.69 -4.74
CA MET A 386 5.82 4.23 -5.78
C MET A 386 7.01 5.21 -5.89
N PRO A 387 8.25 4.72 -6.10
CA PRO A 387 9.38 5.60 -6.34
C PRO A 387 9.12 6.45 -7.59
N SER A 388 9.44 7.73 -7.50
CA SER A 388 9.05 8.77 -8.45
C SER A 388 9.60 8.61 -9.88
N ILE A 389 10.63 7.78 -10.06
CA ILE A 389 11.16 7.43 -11.39
C ILE A 389 10.23 6.48 -12.16
N TRP A 390 9.35 5.76 -11.47
CA TRP A 390 8.42 4.83 -12.08
C TRP A 390 7.11 5.53 -12.42
N ASN A 391 6.57 5.16 -13.57
CA ASN A 391 5.23 5.50 -14.02
C ASN A 391 4.46 4.20 -14.27
N ASN A 392 3.14 4.27 -14.34
CA ASN A 392 2.34 3.12 -14.75
C ASN A 392 1.12 3.55 -15.53
N GLN A 393 0.73 2.74 -16.51
CA GLN A 393 -0.48 2.93 -17.30
C GLN A 393 -0.83 1.65 -18.06
N ASP A 394 -2.08 1.57 -18.52
CA ASP A 394 -2.45 0.60 -19.52
C ASP A 394 -1.95 1.01 -20.91
N VAL A 395 -1.63 0.02 -21.73
CA VAL A 395 -1.29 0.15 -23.14
C VAL A 395 -2.41 -0.51 -23.94
N GLY A 396 -2.86 0.16 -25.00
CA GLY A 396 -3.96 -0.32 -25.84
C GLY A 396 -5.33 -0.10 -25.21
N SER A 397 -6.35 -0.66 -25.85
CA SER A 397 -7.75 -0.52 -25.43
C SER A 397 -8.16 -1.60 -24.43
N VAL A 398 -7.62 -1.57 -23.21
CA VAL A 398 -7.99 -2.54 -22.17
C VAL A 398 -9.43 -2.30 -21.66
N ALA A 399 -10.21 -3.36 -21.52
CA ALA A 399 -11.58 -3.28 -20.97
C ALA A 399 -11.59 -3.13 -19.45
N LEU A 400 -10.56 -3.64 -18.77
CA LEU A 400 -10.44 -3.53 -17.32
C LEU A 400 -9.09 -2.90 -16.94
N ALA A 401 -9.13 -1.71 -16.34
CA ALA A 401 -7.94 -0.96 -16.00
C ALA A 401 -7.00 -1.73 -15.05
N GLY A 402 -5.71 -1.77 -15.40
CA GLY A 402 -4.68 -2.38 -14.57
C GLY A 402 -4.32 -1.52 -13.36
N THR A 403 -3.52 -2.08 -12.45
CA THR A 403 -3.02 -1.34 -11.28
C THR A 403 -1.62 -1.77 -10.90
N THR A 404 -0.81 -0.83 -10.44
CA THR A 404 0.47 -1.09 -9.78
C THR A 404 0.39 -0.70 -8.31
N ILE A 405 0.74 -1.63 -7.41
CA ILE A 405 0.96 -1.35 -5.98
C ILE A 405 2.43 -1.57 -5.67
N TYR A 406 3.07 -0.59 -5.04
CA TYR A 406 4.42 -0.71 -4.52
C TYR A 406 4.40 -0.72 -2.98
N SER A 407 5.13 -1.64 -2.37
CA SER A 407 5.38 -1.68 -0.93
C SER A 407 6.77 -2.27 -0.68
N ASP A 408 7.66 -1.52 -0.03
CA ASP A 408 8.96 -2.00 0.47
C ASP A 408 9.78 -2.82 -0.55
N GLY A 409 9.93 -2.30 -1.77
CA GLY A 409 10.69 -2.97 -2.84
C GLY A 409 9.94 -4.07 -3.59
N VAL A 410 8.67 -4.32 -3.24
CA VAL A 410 7.80 -5.30 -3.90
C VAL A 410 6.75 -4.59 -4.75
N PHE A 411 6.64 -5.01 -6.01
CA PHE A 411 5.60 -4.55 -6.92
C PHE A 411 4.54 -5.63 -7.08
N THR A 412 3.28 -5.32 -6.77
CA THR A 412 2.12 -6.10 -7.19
C THR A 412 1.51 -5.40 -8.41
N VAL A 413 1.71 -5.99 -9.58
CA VAL A 413 1.26 -5.44 -10.86
C VAL A 413 0.11 -6.29 -11.37
N CYS A 414 -0.99 -5.62 -11.70
CA CYS A 414 -2.19 -6.26 -12.23
C CYS A 414 -2.46 -5.74 -13.63
N GLY A 415 -2.68 -6.64 -14.58
CA GLY A 415 -3.05 -6.29 -15.94
C GLY A 415 -4.21 -7.13 -16.50
N SER A 416 -5.04 -6.47 -17.29
CA SER A 416 -6.01 -7.10 -18.19
C SER A 416 -5.46 -7.11 -19.63
N GLY A 417 -6.34 -7.06 -20.64
CA GLY A 417 -5.97 -6.94 -22.05
C GLY A 417 -6.00 -8.27 -22.82
N SER A 418 -6.24 -8.18 -24.13
CA SER A 418 -6.24 -9.32 -25.05
C SER A 418 -4.86 -9.95 -25.27
N GLY A 419 -3.78 -9.24 -24.92
CA GLY A 419 -2.45 -9.80 -24.91
C GLY A 419 -1.35 -8.90 -25.42
N ILE A 420 -0.13 -9.41 -25.36
CA ILE A 420 1.06 -8.82 -25.99
C ILE A 420 1.38 -9.68 -27.20
N GLY A 421 1.27 -9.13 -28.41
CA GLY A 421 1.35 -9.92 -29.63
C GLY A 421 0.81 -9.22 -30.86
N GLY A 422 0.86 -9.90 -32.02
CA GLY A 422 0.31 -9.35 -33.27
C GLY A 422 0.86 -7.96 -33.58
N SER A 423 -0.01 -7.07 -34.08
CA SER A 423 0.32 -5.68 -34.44
C SER A 423 -0.08 -4.64 -33.39
N ALA A 424 -0.80 -5.03 -32.33
CA ALA A 424 -1.29 -4.14 -31.28
C ALA A 424 -1.32 -4.91 -29.95
N ASP A 425 -0.81 -4.29 -28.89
CA ASP A 425 -0.73 -4.85 -27.54
C ASP A 425 -1.80 -4.26 -26.62
N GLU A 426 -2.32 -5.08 -25.71
CA GLU A 426 -3.22 -4.71 -24.63
C GLU A 426 -2.74 -5.32 -23.30
N PHE A 427 -2.27 -4.46 -22.38
CA PHE A 427 -1.68 -4.88 -21.10
C PHE A 427 -1.46 -3.70 -20.13
N HIS A 428 -1.07 -3.98 -18.88
CA HIS A 428 -0.65 -2.96 -17.92
C HIS A 428 0.88 -2.87 -17.80
N TYR A 429 1.42 -1.65 -17.84
CA TYR A 429 2.85 -1.39 -17.88
C TYR A 429 3.32 -0.46 -16.76
N THR A 430 4.19 -0.96 -15.88
CA THR A 430 4.93 -0.17 -14.89
C THR A 430 6.34 0.09 -15.43
N HIS A 431 6.71 1.34 -15.69
CA HIS A 431 7.92 1.63 -16.47
C HIS A 431 8.68 2.88 -16.02
N THR A 432 9.96 2.91 -16.38
CA THR A 432 10.83 4.08 -16.34
C THR A 432 11.50 4.27 -17.71
N GLN A 433 12.16 5.41 -17.93
CA GLN A 433 12.97 5.63 -19.12
C GLN A 433 14.32 4.92 -18.99
N LEU A 434 14.82 4.40 -20.12
CA LEU A 434 16.18 3.85 -20.22
C LEU A 434 16.90 4.57 -21.38
N PRO A 435 17.64 5.65 -21.10
CA PRO A 435 18.41 6.33 -22.13
C PRO A 435 19.59 5.47 -22.57
N GLY A 436 19.72 5.23 -23.88
CA GLY A 436 20.82 4.43 -24.42
C GLY A 436 20.75 2.95 -24.02
N GLY A 437 21.90 2.38 -23.64
CA GLY A 437 22.03 0.98 -23.21
C GLY A 437 21.74 0.75 -21.73
N GLY A 438 21.65 -0.51 -21.32
CA GLY A 438 21.50 -0.88 -19.93
C GLY A 438 20.80 -2.22 -19.71
N SER A 439 20.46 -2.51 -18.46
CA SER A 439 19.79 -3.75 -18.08
C SER A 439 18.67 -3.53 -17.06
N ILE A 440 17.71 -4.45 -17.07
CA ILE A 440 16.68 -4.59 -16.04
C ILE A 440 16.66 -6.05 -15.57
N ILE A 441 16.59 -6.25 -14.26
CA ILE A 441 16.54 -7.56 -13.61
C ILE A 441 15.37 -7.58 -12.63
N VAL A 442 14.64 -8.69 -12.58
CA VAL A 442 13.57 -8.88 -11.59
C VAL A 442 13.42 -10.34 -11.20
N GLN A 443 12.98 -10.59 -9.97
CA GLN A 443 12.48 -11.87 -9.53
C GLN A 443 10.94 -11.90 -9.64
N VAL A 444 10.40 -12.86 -10.38
CA VAL A 444 8.96 -13.11 -10.48
C VAL A 444 8.58 -14.19 -9.46
N ASP A 445 7.84 -13.79 -8.43
CA ASP A 445 7.46 -14.68 -7.32
C ASP A 445 6.19 -15.49 -7.66
N THR A 446 5.19 -14.82 -8.22
CA THR A 446 3.92 -15.46 -8.57
C THR A 446 3.28 -14.74 -9.74
N VAL A 447 2.85 -15.49 -10.76
CA VAL A 447 1.94 -15.05 -11.82
C VAL A 447 0.57 -15.68 -11.53
N LEU A 448 -0.45 -14.87 -11.24
CA LEU A 448 -1.79 -15.36 -10.93
C LEU A 448 -2.59 -15.72 -12.18
N GLN A 449 -3.38 -16.77 -11.99
CA GLN A 449 -4.17 -17.50 -12.97
C GLN A 449 -4.93 -16.63 -13.98
N ARG A 450 -4.77 -16.98 -15.26
CA ARG A 450 -5.84 -17.14 -16.28
C ARG A 450 -5.23 -17.43 -17.66
N GLY A 451 -5.27 -18.70 -18.09
CA GLY A 451 -4.95 -19.09 -19.46
C GLY A 451 -3.50 -18.79 -19.86
N GLU A 452 -3.31 -18.09 -20.96
CA GLU A 452 -1.99 -17.75 -21.53
C GLU A 452 -1.45 -16.42 -20.99
N SER A 453 -1.81 -16.03 -19.75
CA SER A 453 -1.36 -14.78 -19.12
C SER A 453 0.16 -14.63 -19.22
N LYS A 454 0.63 -13.39 -19.35
CA LYS A 454 2.05 -13.06 -19.53
C LYS A 454 2.45 -12.01 -18.51
N ALA A 455 3.54 -12.25 -17.81
CA ALA A 455 4.12 -11.29 -16.90
C ALA A 455 5.65 -11.35 -16.91
N GLY A 456 6.31 -10.19 -16.84
CA GLY A 456 7.77 -10.13 -16.90
C GLY A 456 8.27 -8.76 -17.30
N LEU A 457 9.40 -8.75 -18.00
CA LEU A 457 10.12 -7.53 -18.37
C LEU A 457 9.84 -7.16 -19.82
N MET A 458 9.76 -5.86 -20.09
CA MET A 458 9.63 -5.32 -21.44
C MET A 458 10.46 -4.05 -21.61
N ILE A 459 11.16 -3.97 -22.75
CA ILE A 459 11.70 -2.74 -23.35
C ILE A 459 10.81 -2.36 -24.53
N ARG A 460 10.32 -1.13 -24.59
CA ARG A 460 9.48 -0.63 -25.69
C ARG A 460 9.77 0.82 -26.05
N GLU A 461 9.63 1.15 -27.34
CA GLU A 461 9.95 2.47 -27.90
C GLU A 461 8.98 3.56 -27.39
N THR A 462 7.69 3.40 -27.66
CA THR A 462 6.64 4.35 -27.27
C THR A 462 5.61 3.66 -26.39
N LEU A 463 4.57 4.39 -25.97
CA LEU A 463 3.44 3.82 -25.23
C LEU A 463 2.26 3.42 -26.14
N ASP A 464 2.44 3.48 -27.45
CA ASP A 464 1.41 3.11 -28.43
C ASP A 464 1.27 1.59 -28.55
N GLU A 465 0.05 1.08 -28.74
CA GLU A 465 -0.22 -0.37 -28.82
C GLU A 465 0.62 -1.11 -29.86
N GLY A 466 0.98 -0.47 -30.97
CA GLY A 466 1.81 -1.07 -32.02
C GLY A 466 3.31 -0.80 -31.91
N SER A 467 3.80 -0.28 -30.78
CA SER A 467 5.21 0.06 -30.58
C SER A 467 6.13 -1.14 -30.84
N LYS A 468 7.34 -0.87 -31.36
CA LYS A 468 8.43 -1.84 -31.29
C LYS A 468 8.68 -2.23 -29.84
N HIS A 469 8.99 -3.49 -29.59
CA HIS A 469 9.31 -3.98 -28.26
C HIS A 469 10.18 -5.22 -28.30
N ALA A 470 10.82 -5.48 -27.16
CA ALA A 470 11.38 -6.78 -26.81
C ALA A 470 11.03 -7.07 -25.36
N SER A 471 10.77 -8.32 -25.06
CA SER A 471 10.24 -8.74 -23.78
C SER A 471 10.71 -10.13 -23.40
N ILE A 472 10.76 -10.39 -22.11
CA ILE A 472 10.90 -11.74 -21.57
C ILE A 472 9.81 -11.95 -20.53
N PHE A 473 8.99 -12.97 -20.75
CA PHE A 473 7.80 -13.24 -19.95
C PHE A 473 7.80 -14.64 -19.40
N LEU A 474 7.04 -14.80 -18.32
CA LEU A 474 6.56 -16.05 -17.80
C LEU A 474 5.05 -16.12 -17.96
N THR A 475 4.59 -17.33 -18.28
CA THR A 475 3.18 -17.69 -18.15
C THR A 475 2.88 -18.20 -16.75
N GLU A 476 1.59 -18.31 -16.40
CA GLU A 476 1.16 -18.99 -15.18
C GLU A 476 1.79 -20.39 -15.00
N SER A 477 1.95 -21.14 -16.11
CA SER A 477 2.54 -22.48 -16.08
C SER A 477 4.05 -22.50 -15.81
N GLY A 478 4.70 -21.34 -15.79
CA GLY A 478 6.14 -21.19 -15.67
C GLY A 478 6.90 -21.25 -17.01
N GLN A 479 6.20 -21.39 -18.14
CA GLN A 479 6.82 -21.30 -19.47
C GLN A 479 7.48 -19.93 -19.67
N ALA A 480 8.77 -19.92 -20.01
CA ALA A 480 9.50 -18.70 -20.36
C ALA A 480 9.41 -18.43 -21.86
N ARG A 481 9.26 -17.16 -22.23
CA ARG A 481 9.19 -16.74 -23.64
C ARG A 481 9.89 -15.41 -23.84
N PHE A 482 10.62 -15.29 -24.94
CA PHE A 482 11.14 -14.02 -25.42
C PHE A 482 10.29 -13.58 -26.61
N GLU A 483 9.73 -12.38 -26.56
CA GLU A 483 8.90 -11.85 -27.65
C GLU A 483 9.39 -10.50 -28.13
N HIS A 484 9.31 -10.24 -29.42
CA HIS A 484 9.71 -8.96 -29.98
C HIS A 484 8.88 -8.52 -31.18
N ARG A 485 8.82 -7.21 -31.39
CA ARG A 485 8.28 -6.55 -32.58
C ARG A 485 9.33 -5.58 -33.13
N SER A 486 9.84 -5.83 -34.34
CA SER A 486 10.95 -5.04 -34.91
C SER A 486 10.53 -3.79 -35.67
N THR A 487 9.25 -3.67 -36.05
CA THR A 487 8.70 -2.53 -36.79
C THR A 487 7.38 -2.09 -36.16
N THR A 488 7.11 -0.77 -36.15
CA THR A 488 5.85 -0.22 -35.64
C THR A 488 4.67 -0.83 -36.40
N ASN A 489 3.67 -1.31 -35.67
CA ASN A 489 2.50 -2.06 -36.16
C ASN A 489 2.84 -3.38 -36.89
N GLY A 490 4.09 -3.85 -36.81
CA GLY A 490 4.51 -5.14 -37.35
C GLY A 490 4.06 -6.32 -36.46
N SER A 491 4.23 -7.55 -36.96
CA SER A 491 3.92 -8.75 -36.18
C SER A 491 4.94 -9.00 -35.07
N THR A 492 4.46 -9.40 -33.89
CA THR A 492 5.30 -9.96 -32.82
C THR A 492 5.73 -11.38 -33.16
N VAL A 493 6.99 -11.72 -32.84
CA VAL A 493 7.58 -13.05 -32.96
C VAL A 493 8.04 -13.54 -31.58
N ALA A 494 7.84 -14.83 -31.29
CA ALA A 494 8.16 -15.42 -30.00
C ALA A 494 9.14 -16.60 -30.11
N THR A 495 10.11 -16.64 -29.18
CA THR A 495 10.98 -17.77 -28.90
C THR A 495 10.57 -18.38 -27.57
N LEU A 496 10.22 -19.66 -27.53
CA LEU A 496 9.68 -20.33 -26.35
C LEU A 496 10.73 -21.24 -25.69
N LYS A 497 10.69 -21.31 -24.36
CA LYS A 497 11.40 -22.29 -23.54
C LYS A 497 10.40 -22.96 -22.61
N GLY A 498 10.56 -24.27 -22.39
CA GLY A 498 9.75 -25.01 -21.44
C GLY A 498 9.80 -24.41 -20.02
N ASN A 499 8.98 -24.97 -19.13
CA ASN A 499 8.77 -24.39 -17.81
C ASN A 499 10.08 -24.28 -17.02
N LEU A 500 10.30 -23.13 -16.40
CA LEU A 500 11.43 -22.92 -15.52
C LEU A 500 11.19 -23.63 -14.17
N SER A 501 12.27 -24.14 -13.57
CA SER A 501 12.25 -24.76 -12.24
C SER A 501 13.04 -23.89 -11.26
N GLY A 502 12.49 -23.64 -10.07
CA GLY A 502 13.12 -22.78 -9.05
C GLY A 502 12.69 -21.31 -9.16
N PRO A 503 13.32 -20.40 -8.41
CA PRO A 503 13.01 -18.98 -8.45
C PRO A 503 13.13 -18.41 -9.86
N HIS A 504 12.17 -17.59 -10.28
CA HIS A 504 12.13 -17.12 -11.66
C HIS A 504 12.75 -15.73 -11.80
N TRP A 505 14.07 -15.68 -12.03
CA TRP A 505 14.74 -14.42 -12.35
C TRP A 505 14.74 -14.17 -13.85
N LEU A 506 14.36 -12.96 -14.24
CA LEU A 506 14.35 -12.50 -15.62
C LEU A 506 15.29 -11.30 -15.77
N LYS A 507 15.94 -11.20 -16.93
CA LYS A 507 16.79 -10.08 -17.31
C LYS A 507 16.56 -9.68 -18.76
N LEU A 508 16.49 -8.38 -19.02
CA LEU A 508 16.65 -7.79 -20.35
C LEU A 508 17.86 -6.88 -20.36
N GLU A 509 18.67 -6.98 -21.40
CA GLU A 509 19.83 -6.15 -21.66
C GLU A 509 19.69 -5.48 -23.03
N ARG A 510 19.99 -4.19 -23.11
CA ARG A 510 20.07 -3.41 -24.36
C ARG A 510 21.49 -2.90 -24.53
N GLU A 511 22.14 -3.33 -25.59
CA GLU A 511 23.43 -2.79 -26.06
C GLU A 511 23.22 -2.23 -27.47
N GLU A 512 23.19 -0.89 -27.59
CA GLU A 512 22.78 -0.21 -28.82
C GLU A 512 21.38 -0.68 -29.31
N ASN A 513 21.35 -1.42 -30.43
CA ASN A 513 20.15 -2.01 -31.03
C ASN A 513 19.99 -3.50 -30.71
N LYS A 514 20.93 -4.09 -29.96
CA LYS A 514 20.89 -5.52 -29.60
C LYS A 514 20.17 -5.68 -28.27
N ILE A 515 19.13 -6.50 -28.25
CA ILE A 515 18.38 -6.85 -27.04
C ILE A 515 18.60 -8.31 -26.72
N THR A 516 19.03 -8.59 -25.50
CA THR A 516 19.25 -9.94 -24.97
C THR A 516 18.28 -10.22 -23.84
N GLY A 517 17.51 -11.31 -23.95
CA GLY A 517 16.66 -11.79 -22.86
C GLY A 517 17.23 -13.04 -22.23
N SER A 518 17.39 -13.01 -20.91
CA SER A 518 18.00 -14.10 -20.13
C SER A 518 17.18 -14.44 -18.90
N TYR A 519 17.31 -15.68 -18.41
CA TYR A 519 16.69 -16.13 -17.15
C TYR A 519 17.72 -16.79 -16.22
N SER A 520 17.40 -16.86 -14.94
CA SER A 520 18.25 -17.45 -13.90
C SER A 520 17.42 -18.05 -12.75
N ASN A 521 18.02 -18.98 -12.01
CA ASN A 521 17.46 -19.53 -10.77
C ASN A 521 18.05 -18.85 -9.52
N ASP A 522 19.16 -18.11 -9.65
CA ASP A 522 19.96 -17.59 -8.53
C ASP A 522 20.42 -16.12 -8.71
N ALA A 523 19.96 -15.45 -9.77
CA ALA A 523 20.35 -14.08 -10.17
C ALA A 523 21.83 -13.87 -10.51
N SER A 524 22.67 -14.92 -10.50
CA SER A 524 24.11 -14.84 -10.73
C SER A 524 24.52 -15.57 -12.01
N THR A 525 23.94 -16.74 -12.27
CA THR A 525 24.20 -17.55 -13.45
C THR A 525 23.05 -17.37 -14.43
N TRP A 526 23.32 -16.71 -15.55
CA TRP A 526 22.31 -16.33 -16.54
C TRP A 526 22.36 -17.25 -17.77
N THR A 527 21.19 -17.72 -18.20
CA THR A 527 21.02 -18.43 -19.49
C THR A 527 20.28 -17.53 -20.46
N THR A 528 20.90 -17.23 -21.60
CA THR A 528 20.25 -16.48 -22.69
C THR A 528 19.16 -17.32 -23.33
N LEU A 529 17.94 -16.76 -23.39
CA LEU A 529 16.82 -17.34 -24.10
C LEU A 529 16.81 -16.93 -25.56
N SER A 530 17.02 -15.64 -25.84
CA SER A 530 17.09 -15.11 -27.20
C SER A 530 17.85 -13.79 -27.24
N GLU A 531 18.33 -13.44 -28.43
CA GLU A 531 18.98 -12.18 -28.76
C GLU A 531 18.41 -11.68 -30.10
N GLN A 532 18.04 -10.40 -30.18
CA GLN A 532 17.48 -9.80 -31.39
C GLN A 532 18.06 -8.41 -31.63
N THR A 533 18.18 -8.02 -32.90
CA THR A 533 18.54 -6.66 -33.29
C THR A 533 17.28 -5.87 -33.67
N ILE A 534 16.97 -4.83 -32.90
CA ILE A 534 15.81 -3.96 -33.07
C ILE A 534 16.28 -2.52 -33.06
N ALA A 535 16.01 -1.80 -34.15
CA ALA A 535 16.34 -0.38 -34.25
C ALA A 535 15.31 0.46 -33.46
N PHE A 536 15.62 0.76 -32.21
CA PHE A 536 14.88 1.67 -31.35
C PHE A 536 15.36 3.13 -31.53
N SER A 537 14.51 4.10 -31.21
CA SER A 537 14.95 5.45 -30.85
C SER A 537 15.84 5.44 -29.60
N GLU A 538 16.57 6.54 -29.35
CA GLU A 538 17.45 6.65 -28.18
C GLU A 538 16.67 6.52 -26.87
N ASP A 539 15.51 7.17 -26.79
CA ASP A 539 14.57 7.07 -25.68
C ASP A 539 13.70 5.82 -25.82
N VAL A 540 13.85 4.89 -24.88
CA VAL A 540 12.95 3.75 -24.70
C VAL A 540 12.46 3.70 -23.27
N ARG A 541 11.39 2.94 -23.05
CA ARG A 541 10.88 2.61 -21.72
C ARG A 541 11.26 1.17 -21.39
N VAL A 542 11.59 0.94 -20.13
CA VAL A 542 11.87 -0.38 -19.58
C VAL A 542 11.05 -0.61 -18.32
N GLY A 543 10.56 -1.82 -18.10
CA GLY A 543 9.72 -2.07 -16.94
C GLY A 543 9.00 -3.41 -16.90
N LEU A 544 8.01 -3.48 -16.01
CA LEU A 544 7.17 -4.63 -15.71
C LEU A 544 5.92 -4.59 -16.58
N ALA A 545 5.69 -5.61 -17.39
CA ALA A 545 4.51 -5.74 -18.23
C ALA A 545 3.70 -6.96 -17.81
N VAL A 546 2.38 -6.78 -17.65
CA VAL A 546 1.44 -7.83 -17.24
C VAL A 546 0.19 -7.78 -18.10
N SER A 547 -0.18 -8.93 -18.67
CA SER A 547 -1.44 -9.13 -19.40
C SER A 547 -2.11 -10.43 -18.97
N SER A 548 -3.42 -10.40 -18.78
CA SER A 548 -4.23 -11.60 -18.56
C SER A 548 -4.46 -12.40 -19.83
N GLN A 549 -4.17 -11.81 -21.01
CA GLN A 549 -4.52 -12.34 -22.33
C GLN A 549 -6.01 -12.68 -22.46
N ASN A 550 -6.82 -12.01 -21.65
CA ASN A 550 -8.27 -12.09 -21.65
C ASN A 550 -8.80 -10.82 -20.99
N ASP A 551 -9.24 -9.91 -21.84
CA ASP A 551 -9.63 -8.55 -21.45
C ASP A 551 -10.87 -8.50 -20.53
N THR A 552 -11.56 -9.62 -20.32
CA THR A 552 -12.64 -9.72 -19.33
C THR A 552 -12.15 -10.04 -17.91
N ASN A 553 -10.83 -10.19 -17.72
CA ASN A 553 -10.25 -10.64 -16.47
C ASN A 553 -8.86 -10.04 -16.19
N PHE A 554 -8.38 -10.26 -14.97
CA PHE A 554 -7.09 -9.80 -14.48
C PHE A 554 -6.08 -10.93 -14.29
N CYS A 555 -4.81 -10.55 -14.38
CA CYS A 555 -3.65 -11.31 -13.92
C CYS A 555 -2.87 -10.45 -12.94
N ASP A 556 -2.76 -10.88 -11.67
CA ASP A 556 -1.86 -10.27 -10.69
C ASP A 556 -0.49 -10.92 -10.78
N THR A 557 0.57 -10.13 -10.69
CA THR A 557 1.94 -10.64 -10.59
C THR A 557 2.72 -9.91 -9.51
N ILE A 558 3.45 -10.69 -8.71
CA ILE A 558 4.33 -10.17 -7.66
C ILE A 558 5.76 -10.20 -8.19
N PHE A 559 6.37 -9.02 -8.23
CA PHE A 559 7.75 -8.78 -8.63
C PHE A 559 8.55 -8.31 -7.42
N LYS A 560 9.71 -8.93 -7.21
CA LYS A 560 10.65 -8.62 -6.12
C LYS A 560 12.04 -8.35 -6.70
N ASN A 561 12.89 -7.69 -5.91
CA ASN A 561 14.29 -7.48 -6.24
C ASN A 561 14.51 -6.83 -7.62
N LEU A 562 13.65 -5.87 -7.97
CA LEU A 562 13.74 -5.12 -9.21
C LEU A 562 14.99 -4.23 -9.21
N SER A 563 15.78 -4.30 -10.27
CA SER A 563 16.97 -3.47 -10.47
C SER A 563 17.04 -3.00 -11.91
N VAL A 564 17.38 -1.72 -12.13
CA VAL A 564 17.59 -1.11 -13.44
C VAL A 564 18.97 -0.45 -13.44
N GLN A 565 19.75 -0.67 -14.49
CA GLN A 565 21.06 -0.08 -14.71
C GLN A 565 21.11 0.54 -16.10
N SER A 566 21.62 1.76 -16.24
CA SER A 566 21.82 2.43 -17.54
C SER A 566 23.32 2.52 -17.87
N ASP A 567 23.69 2.25 -19.12
CA ASP A 567 25.08 2.33 -19.61
C ASP A 567 25.50 3.77 -19.92
N SER A 568 24.54 4.68 -20.11
CA SER A 568 24.84 6.10 -20.16
C SER A 568 25.50 6.49 -18.84
N VAL A 569 26.75 6.98 -18.91
CA VAL A 569 27.37 7.73 -17.81
C VAL A 569 26.30 8.68 -17.29
N PRO A 570 25.99 8.70 -15.99
CA PRO A 570 25.00 9.63 -15.49
C PRO A 570 25.42 11.00 -16.00
N ASP A 571 24.52 11.65 -16.75
CA ASP A 571 24.68 13.06 -17.03
C ASP A 571 24.76 13.74 -15.66
N GLN A 572 25.98 14.04 -15.21
CA GLN A 572 26.29 14.65 -13.92
C GLN A 572 25.85 16.12 -13.89
N SER A 573 24.91 16.53 -14.76
CA SER A 573 24.21 17.81 -14.74
C SER A 573 22.86 17.76 -14.02
N GLN A 574 22.45 16.63 -13.44
CA GLN A 574 21.35 16.63 -12.47
C GLN A 574 21.88 17.00 -11.08
N ASP A 575 21.61 18.25 -10.69
CA ASP A 575 21.88 18.85 -9.39
C ASP A 575 21.36 17.97 -8.23
N PHE A 576 22.20 17.11 -7.63
CA PHE A 576 21.86 16.39 -6.40
C PHE A 576 22.29 17.22 -5.19
N LEU A 577 21.36 17.53 -4.30
CA LEU A 577 21.64 18.19 -3.02
C LEU A 577 20.93 17.41 -1.91
N GLU A 578 21.50 16.28 -1.50
CA GLU A 578 21.06 15.56 -0.31
C GLU A 578 21.53 16.35 0.92
N VAL A 579 20.65 16.68 1.85
CA VAL A 579 20.97 17.43 3.07
C VAL A 579 20.74 16.53 4.27
N GLU A 580 21.81 16.10 4.92
CA GLU A 580 21.72 15.34 6.17
C GLU A 580 21.85 16.33 7.34
N TYR A 581 20.81 16.37 8.19
CA TYR A 581 20.72 17.27 9.35
C TYR A 581 21.12 16.53 10.63
N PHE A 582 22.12 17.07 11.34
CA PHE A 582 22.49 16.60 12.67
C PHE A 582 22.06 17.62 13.72
N LYS A 583 21.08 17.26 14.56
CA LYS A 583 20.75 18.01 15.78
C LYS A 583 21.84 17.73 16.83
N ALA A 584 22.51 18.77 17.31
CA ALA A 584 23.22 18.73 18.58
C ALA A 584 22.60 19.76 19.52
N ASP A 585 22.35 19.37 20.76
CA ASP A 585 21.63 20.12 21.81
C ASP A 585 22.31 21.45 22.24
N GLU A 586 23.29 21.98 21.50
CA GLU A 586 24.17 23.10 21.89
C GLU A 586 24.33 24.22 20.83
N GLY A 587 23.37 24.42 19.92
CA GLY A 587 23.41 25.55 18.96
C GLY A 587 24.41 25.39 17.81
N TYR A 588 24.66 24.13 17.43
CA TYR A 588 25.52 23.73 16.31
C TYR A 588 24.66 23.18 15.17
N LEU A 589 24.82 23.74 13.97
CA LEU A 589 24.20 23.29 12.73
C LEU A 589 25.31 22.73 11.82
N LYS A 590 25.17 21.48 11.39
CA LYS A 590 26.00 20.87 10.36
C LYS A 590 25.12 20.45 9.20
N ILE A 591 25.50 20.86 8.00
CA ILE A 591 24.84 20.49 6.76
C ILE A 591 25.84 19.74 5.90
N GLU A 592 25.57 18.46 5.66
CA GLU A 592 26.32 17.65 4.71
C GLU A 592 25.57 17.56 3.39
N PHE A 593 26.28 17.77 2.28
CA PHE A 593 25.71 17.76 0.93
C PHE A 593 26.72 17.32 -0.12
N ASN A 594 26.27 16.80 -1.26
CA ASN A 594 27.17 16.50 -2.37
C ASN A 594 27.44 17.75 -3.21
N GLY A 595 28.69 18.21 -3.21
CA GLY A 595 29.14 19.38 -3.98
C GLY A 595 29.81 19.00 -5.31
N LEU A 596 29.83 19.94 -6.24
CA LEU A 596 30.50 19.84 -7.54
C LEU A 596 31.81 20.61 -7.51
N THR A 597 32.87 19.99 -8.04
CA THR A 597 34.20 20.60 -8.13
C THR A 597 34.13 21.99 -8.79
N GLY A 598 34.73 22.98 -8.14
CA GLY A 598 34.80 24.35 -8.63
C GLY A 598 33.61 25.23 -8.28
N LYS A 599 32.51 24.68 -7.74
CA LYS A 599 31.37 25.48 -7.26
C LYS A 599 31.59 25.96 -5.84
N THR A 600 31.12 27.18 -5.57
CA THR A 600 31.09 27.75 -4.22
C THR A 600 29.68 27.64 -3.65
N TYR A 601 29.57 27.02 -2.49
CA TYR A 601 28.33 26.81 -1.75
C TYR A 601 28.37 27.68 -0.51
N THR A 602 27.40 28.57 -0.36
CA THR A 602 27.29 29.51 0.75
C THR A 602 26.03 29.22 1.56
N LEU A 603 26.19 28.85 2.82
CA LEU A 603 25.09 28.77 3.78
C LEU A 603 24.64 30.18 4.15
N GLU A 604 23.36 30.46 3.94
CA GLU A 604 22.68 31.68 4.37
C GLU A 604 21.59 31.35 5.38
N ILE A 605 21.43 32.20 6.38
CA ILE A 605 20.40 32.05 7.42
C ILE A 605 19.54 33.31 7.53
N SER A 606 18.34 33.17 8.06
CA SER A 606 17.49 34.29 8.43
C SER A 606 16.56 33.96 9.59
N GLU A 607 16.04 34.98 10.28
CA GLU A 607 14.95 34.87 11.27
C GLU A 607 13.57 35.05 10.61
N THR A 608 13.50 35.46 9.33
CA THR A 608 12.26 35.66 8.58
C THR A 608 12.43 35.24 7.11
N LEU A 609 11.34 34.97 6.39
CA LEU A 609 11.37 34.64 4.96
C LEU A 609 11.41 35.87 4.04
N GLU A 610 11.45 37.09 4.59
CA GLU A 610 11.41 38.34 3.82
C GLU A 610 12.57 38.49 2.84
N PRO A 611 12.34 38.97 1.61
CA PRO A 611 13.42 39.29 0.68
C PRO A 611 14.39 40.33 1.29
N GLY A 612 15.64 39.91 1.54
CA GLY A 612 16.69 40.76 2.12
C GLY A 612 17.04 40.50 3.59
N SER A 613 16.29 39.62 4.27
CA SER A 613 16.56 39.20 5.64
C SER A 613 17.69 38.17 5.77
N TRP A 614 18.21 37.66 4.65
CA TRP A 614 19.16 36.55 4.58
C TRP A 614 20.60 37.04 4.72
N ARG A 615 21.39 36.35 5.56
CA ARG A 615 22.81 36.62 5.74
C ARG A 615 23.64 35.36 5.53
N SER A 616 24.74 35.46 4.78
CA SER A 616 25.72 34.38 4.64
C SER A 616 26.46 34.13 5.96
N VAL A 617 26.61 32.87 6.34
CA VAL A 617 27.28 32.47 7.59
C VAL A 617 28.43 31.49 7.41
N ASN A 618 28.44 30.71 6.33
CA ASN A 618 29.59 29.86 5.99
C ASN A 618 29.63 29.65 4.47
N SER A 619 30.81 29.38 3.91
CA SER A 619 30.97 29.08 2.48
C SER A 619 32.11 28.11 2.24
N ILE A 620 31.95 27.21 1.26
CA ILE A 620 32.97 26.26 0.82
C ILE A 620 33.02 26.21 -0.71
N THR A 621 34.22 26.19 -1.28
CA THR A 621 34.43 25.87 -2.69
C THR A 621 34.84 24.41 -2.79
N ALA A 622 34.02 23.59 -3.45
CA ALA A 622 34.29 22.16 -3.54
C ALA A 622 35.50 21.90 -4.45
N ILE A 623 36.46 21.11 -3.95
CA ILE A 623 37.70 20.76 -4.67
C ILE A 623 37.62 19.41 -5.39
N SER A 624 36.55 18.66 -5.16
CA SER A 624 36.22 17.39 -5.80
C SER A 624 34.69 17.21 -5.79
N ASN A 625 34.17 16.37 -6.68
CA ASN A 625 32.77 15.97 -6.62
C ASN A 625 32.55 15.09 -5.38
N GLY A 626 31.40 15.22 -4.73
CA GLY A 626 30.99 14.40 -3.58
C GLY A 626 30.82 15.21 -2.29
N GLN A 627 30.73 14.50 -1.17
CA GLN A 627 30.29 15.04 0.11
C GLN A 627 31.13 16.24 0.58
N GLN A 628 30.43 17.31 0.92
CA GLN A 628 30.90 18.57 1.51
C GLN A 628 30.18 18.76 2.85
N SER A 629 30.76 19.58 3.74
CA SER A 629 30.14 19.97 5.01
C SER A 629 30.21 21.48 5.18
N LEU A 630 29.10 22.09 5.60
CA LEU A 630 29.03 23.47 6.07
C LEU A 630 28.51 23.48 7.50
N ASP A 631 29.29 24.09 8.38
CA ASP A 631 29.02 24.14 9.81
C ASP A 631 28.66 25.57 10.24
N TYR A 632 27.76 25.72 11.20
CA TYR A 632 27.39 27.01 11.78
C TYR A 632 27.14 26.88 13.28
N ASN A 633 27.83 27.70 14.06
CA ASN A 633 27.69 27.76 15.52
C ASN A 633 26.95 29.05 15.88
N SER A 634 25.70 28.96 16.34
CA SER A 634 25.01 30.09 16.95
C SER A 634 25.19 30.05 18.46
N ILE A 635 26.12 30.84 18.99
CA ILE A 635 26.13 31.14 20.42
C ILE A 635 24.95 32.09 20.69
N GLY A 636 23.85 31.52 21.23
CA GLY A 636 22.60 32.22 21.49
C GLY A 636 21.53 31.92 20.44
N SER A 637 20.64 30.99 20.75
CA SER A 637 19.54 30.56 19.87
C SER A 637 18.50 31.67 19.67
N PRO A 638 18.21 32.10 18.43
CA PRO A 638 16.92 32.72 18.12
C PRO A 638 15.83 31.65 18.03
N ASP A 639 14.60 32.01 18.41
CA ASP A 639 13.45 31.09 18.50
C ASP A 639 13.00 30.50 17.14
N ALA A 640 13.44 31.09 16.02
CA ALA A 640 13.25 30.57 14.67
C ALA A 640 14.43 30.94 13.75
N LEU A 641 14.95 29.97 12.99
CA LEU A 641 16.03 30.17 12.03
C LEU A 641 15.71 29.44 10.72
N PHE A 642 15.57 30.18 9.63
CA PHE A 642 15.52 29.67 8.27
C PHE A 642 16.95 29.52 7.73
N GLY A 643 17.23 28.47 6.97
CA GLY A 643 18.53 28.24 6.33
C GLY A 643 18.38 27.90 4.85
N ARG A 644 19.32 28.36 4.02
CA ARG A 644 19.41 28.00 2.59
C ARG A 644 20.86 27.90 2.13
N ILE A 645 21.12 27.12 1.09
CA ILE A 645 22.42 27.10 0.42
C ILE A 645 22.30 27.87 -0.90
N ARG A 646 23.11 28.92 -1.04
CA ARG A 646 23.32 29.65 -2.30
C ARG A 646 24.50 29.02 -3.04
N VAL A 647 24.32 28.73 -4.33
CA VAL A 647 25.37 28.17 -5.19
C VAL A 647 25.85 29.26 -6.15
N GLU A 648 27.16 29.50 -6.15
CA GLU A 648 27.82 30.46 -7.03
C GLU A 648 28.69 29.73 -8.05
N ASN A 649 28.76 30.31 -9.26
CA ASN A 649 29.25 29.64 -10.46
C ASN A 649 30.76 29.63 -10.62
#